data_AF-A0A1R2BCS6-F1
#
_entry.id   AF-A0A1R2BCS6-F1
#
_cell.length_a   1.000
_cell.length_b   1.000
_cell.length_c   1.000
_cell.angle_alpha   90.00
_cell.angle_beta   90.00
_cell.angle_gamma   90.00
#
_symmetry.space_group_name_H-M   'P 1'
#
loop_
_entity.id
_entity.type
_entity.pdbx_description
1 polymer ?
#
loop_
_entity_poly.entity_id
_entity_poly.type
_entity_poly.pdbx_seq_one_letter_code
_entity_poly.pdbx_strand_id
1 'polypeptide(L)'
;MENIRATIKKVYLSIIASAVLLGFLYLWFSFFGFIIGIILLALIIFYLATWVTKFAMFPGSFILWRRWWQAGLESELIHNFINHLQELKYASELLLQNTSTISHIKKNSIQLHESLEILSVIISNYNTIPTNALNKYQIQFQKLINSIHKTLNETILVFPKQSENFWDALNDTKNYNWSNVTLDDFPENVSLKNTIEAFDTLVNFLSPMIDFRFPRSLAFEGIFTNLDILRLILQSTCICEQYWVTSEDGEVDCILAKNFTRTVDAPVMIFCNPNGGLYEYACYQNHWFDFYINNGIDLCLWNYRGYGRTKGTPNSSSLKTDAQAIYHFLAKVKMYQKIGIHGESIGGMVASYIASKNPISFLFTDRTFCSLPDLVHSRIHPLNKHLFKCLSRWEDNTMGDFVSAECYKVLSCDPNDEIIPEKASLKGGIAFSHNCNDLDNETLNEFSEAIIAVCGYVSKFKPKELASMRDSRESNFESTHNSMYILVGNQNENQEDEVTNSIIIKLYNALEIDAGGSPLIEITGPTELSLWIRVLQLWGSFLPIGTNAIGKEKALQKLKNAIDILTDIFRENEFVVNTNVVALCRQARLLKNGLTKVLKCFENYNRSITEELTIRDEDGNEISQYGFLIPVNCGHNGKFNEEEKSLLVYHLKQAKLLN
;
A
#
# COMPACT_ATOMS: atom_id res chain seq x y z
N MET A 1 93.82 29.97 11.36
CA MET A 1 93.23 28.63 11.08
C MET A 1 92.05 28.31 12.00
N GLU A 2 92.13 28.54 13.31
CA GLU A 2 91.03 28.26 14.26
C GLU A 2 89.75 29.08 14.01
N ASN A 3 89.86 30.38 13.73
CA ASN A 3 88.69 31.21 13.39
C ASN A 3 87.96 30.72 12.13
N ILE A 4 88.68 30.20 11.13
CA ILE A 4 88.08 29.66 9.91
C ILE A 4 87.33 28.35 10.22
N ARG A 5 87.92 27.46 11.03
CA ARG A 5 87.25 26.22 11.47
C ARG A 5 86.01 26.50 12.33
N ALA A 6 86.06 27.51 13.20
CA ALA A 6 84.92 27.92 14.03
C ALA A 6 83.77 28.49 13.17
N THR A 7 84.09 29.32 12.17
CA THR A 7 83.09 29.85 11.23
C THR A 7 82.50 28.75 10.35
N ILE A 8 83.32 27.83 9.82
CA ILE A 8 82.84 26.68 9.06
C ILE A 8 81.92 25.80 9.91
N LYS A 9 82.26 25.56 11.18
CA LYS A 9 81.42 24.79 12.11
C LYS A 9 80.08 25.48 12.39
N LYS A 10 80.06 26.81 12.54
CA LYS A 10 78.82 27.61 12.72
C LYS A 10 77.95 27.58 11.47
N VAL A 11 78.55 27.70 10.28
CA VAL A 11 77.82 27.59 9.00
C VAL A 11 77.25 26.18 8.84
N TYR A 12 78.02 25.14 9.14
CA TYR A 12 77.57 23.75 9.06
C TYR A 12 76.42 23.46 10.05
N LEU A 13 76.53 23.94 11.30
CA LEU A 13 75.46 23.85 12.29
C LEU A 13 74.20 24.63 11.87
N SER A 14 74.38 25.80 11.25
CA SER A 14 73.26 26.59 10.72
C SER A 14 72.57 25.88 9.56
N ILE A 15 73.32 25.23 8.66
CA ILE A 15 72.76 24.46 7.55
C ILE A 15 71.98 23.25 8.08
N ILE A 16 72.53 22.53 9.06
CA ILE A 16 71.83 21.41 9.72
C ILE A 16 70.56 21.90 10.42
N ALA A 17 70.62 22.99 11.19
CA ALA A 17 69.45 23.54 11.87
C ALA A 17 68.35 23.96 10.88
N SER A 18 68.72 24.61 9.77
CA SER A 18 67.79 24.97 8.70
C SER A 18 67.19 23.73 8.02
N ALA A 19 67.97 22.68 7.78
CA ALA A 19 67.47 21.43 7.20
C ALA A 19 66.50 20.70 8.14
N VAL A 20 66.79 20.68 9.45
CA VAL A 20 65.88 20.12 10.47
C VAL A 20 64.58 20.93 10.56
N LEU A 21 64.66 22.26 10.54
CA LEU A 21 63.49 23.13 10.54
C LEU A 21 62.63 22.93 9.28
N LEU A 22 63.25 22.85 8.11
CA LEU A 22 62.55 22.55 6.85
C LEU A 22 61.90 21.17 6.86
N GLY A 23 62.58 20.16 7.43
CA GLY A 23 62.02 18.83 7.64
C GLY A 23 60.81 18.84 8.58
N PHE A 24 60.88 19.58 9.69
CA PHE A 24 59.77 19.75 10.61
C PHE A 24 58.59 20.49 9.94
N LEU A 25 58.84 21.58 9.22
CA LEU A 25 57.82 22.30 8.46
C LEU A 25 57.17 21.41 7.40
N TYR A 26 57.94 20.60 6.68
CA TYR A 26 57.41 19.64 5.70
C TYR A 26 56.50 18.59 6.36
N LEU A 27 56.93 18.00 7.48
CA LEU A 27 56.10 17.05 8.24
C LEU A 27 54.83 17.72 8.78
N TRP A 28 54.94 18.96 9.25
CA TRP A 28 53.81 19.75 9.74
C TRP A 28 52.80 20.03 8.62
N PHE A 29 53.25 20.53 7.45
CA PHE A 29 52.39 20.75 6.28
C PHE A 29 51.78 19.45 5.74
N SER A 30 52.52 18.34 5.72
CA SER A 30 52.01 17.02 5.30
C SER A 30 50.92 16.50 6.25
N PHE A 31 51.09 16.67 7.56
CA PHE A 31 50.09 16.32 8.56
C PHE A 31 48.81 17.14 8.42
N PHE A 32 48.91 18.46 8.20
CA PHE A 32 47.74 19.31 7.92
C PHE A 32 47.06 18.94 6.61
N GLY A 33 47.82 18.63 5.55
CA GLY A 33 47.27 18.11 4.29
C GLY A 33 46.48 16.81 4.47
N PHE A 34 47.00 15.90 5.30
CA PHE A 34 46.32 14.65 5.66
C PHE A 34 45.02 14.88 6.46
N ILE A 35 45.03 15.76 7.46
CA ILE A 35 43.82 16.11 8.24
C ILE A 35 42.76 16.75 7.32
N ILE A 36 43.16 17.71 6.48
CA ILE A 36 42.24 18.34 5.52
C ILE A 36 41.67 17.29 4.56
N GLY A 37 42.50 16.36 4.09
CA GLY A 37 42.07 15.22 3.27
C GLY A 37 41.03 14.33 3.96
N ILE A 38 41.22 14.00 5.24
CA ILE A 38 40.25 13.24 6.03
C ILE A 38 38.94 14.01 6.18
N ILE A 39 39.00 15.31 6.50
CA ILE A 39 37.80 16.14 6.66
C ILE A 39 37.02 16.20 5.33
N LEU A 40 37.71 16.42 4.21
CA LEU A 40 37.08 16.44 2.88
C LEU A 40 36.45 15.09 2.54
N LEU A 41 37.16 13.98 2.80
CA LEU A 41 36.60 12.64 2.60
C LEU A 41 35.37 12.39 3.48
N ALA A 42 35.41 12.78 4.75
CA ALA A 42 34.28 12.67 5.67
C ALA A 42 33.09 13.50 5.20
N LEU A 43 33.31 14.72 4.69
CA LEU A 43 32.26 15.56 4.10
C LEU A 43 31.66 14.93 2.83
N ILE A 44 32.50 14.34 1.96
CA ILE A 44 32.04 13.61 0.77
C ILE A 44 31.18 12.41 1.18
N ILE A 45 31.64 11.61 2.14
CA ILE A 45 30.89 10.46 2.67
C ILE A 45 29.57 10.91 3.28
N PHE A 46 29.59 11.98 4.09
CA PHE A 46 28.38 12.53 4.70
C PHE A 46 27.37 13.02 3.66
N TYR A 47 27.83 13.73 2.63
CA TYR A 47 26.99 14.21 1.55
C TYR A 47 26.40 13.06 0.74
N LEU A 48 27.22 12.05 0.42
CA LEU A 48 26.77 10.84 -0.28
C LEU A 48 25.74 10.07 0.56
N ALA A 49 26.00 9.88 1.85
CA ALA A 49 25.07 9.19 2.77
C ALA A 49 23.75 9.96 2.92
N THR A 50 23.81 11.28 2.99
CA THR A 50 22.63 12.16 3.00
C THR A 50 21.83 12.02 1.69
N TRP A 51 22.53 12.00 0.56
CA TRP A 51 21.90 11.82 -0.76
C TRP A 51 21.24 10.46 -0.89
N VAL A 52 21.91 9.38 -0.48
CA VAL A 52 21.35 8.01 -0.47
C VAL A 52 20.13 7.92 0.44
N THR A 53 20.18 8.55 1.62
CA THR A 53 19.06 8.59 2.57
C THR A 53 17.85 9.31 1.96
N LYS A 54 18.06 10.46 1.31
CA LYS A 54 17.01 11.16 0.57
C LYS A 54 16.45 10.33 -0.58
N PHE A 55 17.31 9.63 -1.33
CA PHE A 55 16.88 8.71 -2.39
C PHE A 55 16.01 7.57 -1.87
N ALA A 56 16.37 6.97 -0.72
CA ALA A 56 15.58 5.89 -0.13
C ALA A 56 14.22 6.39 0.40
N MET A 57 14.18 7.58 0.97
CA MET A 57 12.96 8.16 1.56
C MET A 57 12.01 8.74 0.52
N PHE A 58 12.56 9.37 -0.52
CA PHE A 58 11.80 10.07 -1.55
C PHE A 58 12.25 9.72 -2.97
N PRO A 59 12.30 8.43 -3.35
CA PRO A 59 12.73 7.98 -4.67
C PRO A 59 11.96 8.66 -5.82
N GLY A 60 10.65 8.91 -5.65
CA GLY A 60 9.82 9.57 -6.67
C GLY A 60 10.23 11.00 -7.02
N SER A 61 11.04 11.65 -6.18
CA SER A 61 11.63 12.96 -6.49
C SER A 61 12.84 12.91 -7.43
N PHE A 62 13.35 11.70 -7.71
CA PHE A 62 14.47 11.48 -8.60
C PHE A 62 13.98 11.06 -9.98
N ILE A 63 14.42 11.80 -11.01
CA ILE A 63 14.02 11.55 -12.40
C ILE A 63 14.32 10.11 -12.80
N LEU A 64 15.50 9.56 -12.44
CA LEU A 64 15.89 8.21 -12.83
C LEU A 64 14.95 7.14 -12.26
N TRP A 65 14.54 7.26 -10.99
CA TRP A 65 13.60 6.32 -10.38
C TRP A 65 12.22 6.42 -11.03
N ARG A 66 11.73 7.63 -11.26
CA ARG A 66 10.46 7.86 -11.95
C ARG A 66 10.47 7.24 -13.36
N ARG A 67 11.57 7.41 -14.10
CA ARG A 67 11.76 6.84 -15.46
C ARG A 67 11.79 5.32 -15.44
N TRP A 68 12.47 4.74 -14.45
CA TRP A 68 12.52 3.29 -14.27
C TRP A 68 11.13 2.71 -14.00
N TRP A 69 10.38 3.32 -13.08
CA TRP A 69 9.02 2.93 -12.77
C TRP A 69 8.07 3.08 -13.97
N GLN A 70 8.12 4.23 -14.66
CA GLN A 70 7.37 4.51 -15.88
C GLN A 70 7.60 3.44 -16.96
N ALA A 71 8.83 2.99 -17.13
CA ALA A 71 9.15 1.94 -18.11
C ALA A 71 8.44 0.61 -17.83
N GLY A 72 8.25 0.28 -16.55
CA GLY A 72 7.52 -0.91 -16.13
C GLY A 72 6.05 -0.83 -16.54
N LEU A 73 5.37 0.25 -16.17
CA LEU A 73 3.97 0.47 -16.50
C LEU A 73 3.73 0.63 -18.01
N GLU A 74 4.64 1.31 -18.72
CA GLU A 74 4.56 1.50 -20.16
C GLU A 74 4.48 0.16 -20.91
N SER A 75 5.28 -0.82 -20.50
CA SER A 75 5.29 -2.16 -21.10
C SER A 75 3.93 -2.84 -20.99
N GLU A 76 3.29 -2.74 -19.82
CA GLU A 76 1.96 -3.30 -19.55
C GLU A 76 0.87 -2.57 -20.34
N LEU A 77 0.89 -1.24 -20.35
CA LEU A 77 -0.08 -0.44 -21.11
C LEU A 77 0.03 -0.66 -22.62
N ILE A 78 1.25 -0.75 -23.16
CA ILE A 78 1.48 -1.08 -24.57
C ILE A 78 0.95 -2.48 -24.88
N HIS A 79 1.22 -3.47 -24.02
CA HIS A 79 0.75 -4.83 -24.23
C HIS A 79 -0.78 -4.91 -24.25
N ASN A 80 -1.45 -4.29 -23.27
CA ASN A 80 -2.91 -4.23 -23.22
C ASN A 80 -3.49 -3.49 -24.43
N PHE A 81 -2.89 -2.37 -24.84
CA PHE A 81 -3.34 -1.63 -26.01
C PHE A 81 -3.18 -2.43 -27.31
N ILE A 82 -2.07 -3.17 -27.47
CA ILE A 82 -1.89 -4.07 -28.62
C ILE A 82 -2.99 -5.13 -28.67
N ASN A 83 -3.40 -5.70 -27.54
CA ASN A 83 -4.50 -6.68 -27.50
C ASN A 83 -5.81 -6.06 -28.03
N HIS A 84 -6.16 -4.85 -27.59
CA HIS A 84 -7.33 -4.12 -28.10
C HIS A 84 -7.23 -3.81 -29.61
N LEU A 85 -6.05 -3.40 -30.09
CA LEU A 85 -5.82 -3.19 -31.53
C LEU A 85 -5.95 -4.48 -32.33
N GLN A 86 -5.46 -5.60 -31.81
CA GLN A 86 -5.56 -6.91 -32.45
C GLN A 86 -7.01 -7.39 -32.53
N GLU A 87 -7.84 -7.11 -31.52
CA GLU A 87 -9.27 -7.43 -31.57
C GLU A 87 -10.01 -6.65 -32.66
N LEU A 88 -9.76 -5.35 -32.78
CA LEU A 88 -10.34 -4.50 -33.83
C LEU A 88 -9.83 -4.93 -35.23
N LYS A 89 -8.53 -5.25 -35.33
CA LYS A 89 -7.94 -5.79 -36.56
C LYS A 89 -8.57 -7.12 -36.93
N TYR A 90 -8.75 -8.04 -35.97
CA TYR A 90 -9.35 -9.34 -36.21
C TYR A 90 -10.80 -9.20 -36.71
N ALA A 91 -11.58 -8.27 -36.15
CA ALA A 91 -12.91 -7.96 -36.69
C ALA A 91 -12.86 -7.45 -38.13
N SER A 92 -11.85 -6.65 -38.48
CA SER A 92 -11.60 -6.19 -39.85
C SER A 92 -11.24 -7.35 -40.80
N GLU A 93 -10.35 -8.25 -40.39
CA GLU A 93 -9.97 -9.43 -41.18
C GLU A 93 -11.16 -10.39 -41.40
N LEU A 94 -12.03 -10.54 -40.40
CA LEU A 94 -13.23 -11.37 -40.50
C LEU A 94 -14.21 -10.84 -41.56
N LEU A 95 -14.37 -9.51 -41.67
CA LEU A 95 -15.22 -8.89 -42.71
C LEU A 95 -14.70 -9.20 -44.12
N LEU A 96 -13.38 -9.32 -44.29
CA LEU A 96 -12.75 -9.61 -45.58
C LEU A 96 -12.99 -11.05 -46.06
N GLN A 97 -13.19 -12.00 -45.13
CA GLN A 97 -13.39 -13.44 -45.44
C GLN A 97 -14.85 -13.79 -45.81
N ASN A 98 -15.79 -12.85 -45.64
CA ASN A 98 -17.15 -12.85 -46.20
C ASN A 98 -17.96 -14.16 -46.08
N THR A 99 -17.76 -14.95 -45.01
CA THR A 99 -18.47 -16.22 -44.78
C THR A 99 -18.65 -16.51 -43.29
N SER A 100 -19.88 -16.86 -42.86
CA SER A 100 -20.30 -17.52 -41.59
C SER A 100 -19.83 -16.99 -40.21
N THR A 101 -18.79 -16.18 -40.14
CA THR A 101 -18.05 -15.76 -38.93
C THR A 101 -18.51 -14.40 -38.39
N ILE A 102 -19.50 -13.80 -39.06
CA ILE A 102 -20.25 -12.63 -38.58
C ILE A 102 -20.88 -12.87 -37.18
N SER A 103 -21.19 -14.13 -36.86
CA SER A 103 -21.62 -14.55 -35.53
C SER A 103 -20.61 -14.17 -34.44
N HIS A 104 -19.32 -14.08 -34.76
CA HIS A 104 -18.24 -13.68 -33.85
C HIS A 104 -18.30 -12.19 -33.51
N ILE A 105 -18.49 -11.30 -34.50
CA ILE A 105 -18.66 -9.85 -34.27
C ILE A 105 -19.88 -9.61 -33.38
N LYS A 106 -20.98 -10.36 -33.62
CA LYS A 106 -22.17 -10.30 -32.78
C LYS A 106 -21.90 -10.78 -31.35
N LYS A 107 -21.18 -11.90 -31.18
CA LYS A 107 -20.87 -12.50 -29.88
C LYS A 107 -19.93 -11.63 -29.04
N ASN A 108 -19.00 -10.94 -29.67
CA ASN A 108 -17.97 -10.13 -29.01
C ASN A 108 -18.23 -8.61 -29.15
N SER A 109 -19.48 -8.22 -29.42
CA SER A 109 -19.90 -6.82 -29.62
C SER A 109 -19.50 -5.89 -28.47
N ILE A 110 -19.61 -6.37 -27.22
CA ILE A 110 -19.22 -5.63 -26.01
C ILE A 110 -17.71 -5.37 -26.00
N GLN A 111 -16.92 -6.42 -26.20
CA GLN A 111 -15.46 -6.33 -26.19
C GLN A 111 -14.91 -5.44 -27.32
N LEU A 112 -15.52 -5.50 -28.52
CA LEU A 112 -15.15 -4.61 -29.63
C LEU A 112 -15.48 -3.15 -29.34
N HIS A 113 -16.61 -2.89 -28.66
CA HIS A 113 -16.98 -1.55 -28.22
C HIS A 113 -15.99 -1.01 -27.19
N GLU A 114 -15.62 -1.80 -26.19
CA GLU A 114 -14.59 -1.45 -25.19
C GLU A 114 -13.24 -1.14 -25.86
N SER A 115 -12.81 -1.98 -26.81
CA SER A 115 -11.57 -1.78 -27.57
C SER A 115 -11.60 -0.49 -28.41
N LEU A 116 -12.74 -0.15 -29.01
CA LEU A 116 -12.91 1.10 -29.75
C LEU A 116 -12.94 2.31 -28.81
N GLU A 117 -13.60 2.20 -27.66
CA GLU A 117 -13.66 3.26 -26.65
C GLU A 117 -12.25 3.62 -26.16
N ILE A 118 -11.43 2.63 -25.83
CA ILE A 118 -10.03 2.83 -25.44
C ILE A 118 -9.25 3.55 -26.55
N LEU A 119 -9.39 3.11 -27.80
CA LEU A 119 -8.74 3.76 -28.94
C LEU A 119 -9.21 5.21 -29.10
N SER A 120 -10.50 5.48 -28.94
CA SER A 120 -11.10 6.81 -29.05
C SER A 120 -10.56 7.78 -27.99
N VAL A 121 -10.43 7.31 -26.74
CA VAL A 121 -9.89 8.10 -25.63
C VAL A 121 -8.41 8.43 -25.90
N ILE A 122 -7.63 7.46 -26.37
CA ILE A 122 -6.22 7.68 -26.71
C ILE A 122 -6.07 8.70 -27.84
N ILE A 123 -6.85 8.57 -28.92
CA ILE A 123 -6.85 9.52 -30.04
C ILE A 123 -7.20 10.93 -29.55
N SER A 124 -8.29 11.05 -28.79
CA SER A 124 -8.74 12.33 -28.23
C SER A 124 -7.65 12.98 -27.39
N ASN A 125 -7.09 12.24 -26.42
CA ASN A 125 -6.05 12.73 -25.53
C ASN A 125 -4.81 13.20 -26.29
N TYR A 126 -4.31 12.40 -27.24
CA TYR A 126 -3.15 12.79 -28.05
C TYR A 126 -3.38 14.04 -28.90
N ASN A 127 -4.60 14.21 -29.41
CA ASN A 127 -4.95 15.37 -30.24
C ASN A 127 -5.15 16.65 -29.43
N THR A 128 -5.34 16.57 -28.11
CA THR A 128 -5.33 17.76 -27.23
C THR A 128 -3.92 18.29 -26.93
N ILE A 129 -2.88 17.45 -27.07
CA ILE A 129 -1.51 17.83 -26.71
C ILE A 129 -0.86 18.60 -27.88
N PRO A 130 -0.30 19.80 -27.64
CA PRO A 130 0.44 20.54 -28.65
C PRO A 130 1.61 19.72 -29.21
N THR A 131 1.76 19.66 -30.54
CA THR A 131 2.79 18.83 -31.20
C THR A 131 4.23 19.19 -30.78
N ASN A 132 4.48 20.44 -30.39
CA ASN A 132 5.77 20.89 -29.89
C ASN A 132 6.11 20.36 -28.48
N ALA A 133 5.12 19.86 -27.72
CA ALA A 133 5.31 19.21 -26.43
C ALA A 133 5.60 17.69 -26.57
N LEU A 134 5.37 17.11 -27.75
CA LEU A 134 5.57 15.69 -28.02
C LEU A 134 6.99 15.40 -28.52
N ASN A 135 7.54 14.27 -28.07
CA ASN A 135 8.80 13.76 -28.60
C ASN A 135 8.61 13.08 -29.98
N LYS A 136 9.71 12.81 -30.70
CA LYS A 136 9.67 12.22 -32.05
C LYS A 136 8.83 10.94 -32.15
N TYR A 137 8.87 10.08 -31.13
CA TYR A 137 8.12 8.82 -31.12
C TYR A 137 6.64 9.05 -30.85
N GLN A 138 6.31 9.95 -29.93
CA GLN A 138 4.93 10.34 -29.64
C GLN A 138 4.27 11.00 -30.87
N ILE A 139 5.01 11.83 -31.62
CA ILE A 139 4.54 12.40 -32.89
C ILE A 139 4.28 11.29 -33.92
N GLN A 140 5.16 10.30 -34.02
CA GLN A 140 4.96 9.15 -34.91
C GLN A 140 3.74 8.33 -34.49
N PHE A 141 3.57 8.06 -33.19
CA PHE A 141 2.40 7.38 -32.63
C PHE A 141 1.10 8.13 -32.94
N GLN A 142 1.06 9.45 -32.69
CA GLN A 142 -0.08 10.31 -33.00
C GLN A 142 -0.49 10.22 -34.48
N LYS A 143 0.49 10.19 -35.41
CA LYS A 143 0.21 10.01 -36.84
C LYS A 143 -0.42 8.65 -37.15
N LEU A 144 0.07 7.59 -36.51
CA LEU A 144 -0.42 6.23 -36.73
C LEU A 144 -1.84 6.03 -36.19
N ILE A 145 -2.15 6.48 -34.97
CA ILE A 145 -3.51 6.39 -34.41
C ILE A 145 -4.51 7.22 -35.22
N ASN A 146 -4.10 8.41 -35.71
CA ASN A 146 -4.94 9.23 -36.58
C ASN A 146 -5.12 8.61 -37.97
N SER A 147 -4.14 7.86 -38.46
CA SER A 147 -4.28 7.07 -39.69
C SER A 147 -5.33 5.98 -39.53
N ILE A 148 -5.34 5.26 -38.41
CA ILE A 148 -6.37 4.24 -38.11
C ILE A 148 -7.75 4.89 -38.01
N HIS A 149 -7.87 5.99 -37.26
CA HIS A 149 -9.13 6.72 -37.15
C HIS A 149 -9.66 7.13 -38.53
N LYS A 150 -8.77 7.64 -39.39
CA LYS A 150 -9.11 8.02 -40.76
C LYS A 150 -9.57 6.82 -41.59
N THR A 151 -8.82 5.72 -41.62
CA THR A 151 -9.17 4.56 -42.46
C THR A 151 -10.45 3.87 -41.99
N LEU A 152 -10.71 3.84 -40.67
CA LEU A 152 -11.99 3.36 -40.12
C LEU A 152 -13.18 4.23 -40.56
N ASN A 153 -13.02 5.56 -40.59
CA ASN A 153 -14.07 6.46 -41.09
C ASN A 153 -14.25 6.40 -42.61
N GLU A 154 -13.18 6.14 -43.37
CA GLU A 154 -13.23 5.97 -44.83
C GLU A 154 -13.79 4.61 -45.27
N THR A 155 -13.80 3.61 -44.39
CA THR A 155 -14.36 2.29 -44.67
C THR A 155 -15.89 2.33 -44.51
N ILE A 156 -16.65 2.20 -45.60
CA ILE A 156 -18.11 2.25 -45.56
C ILE A 156 -18.70 0.84 -45.60
N LEU A 157 -19.47 0.51 -44.57
CA LEU A 157 -20.24 -0.72 -44.47
C LEU A 157 -21.65 -0.50 -45.03
N VAL A 158 -22.03 -1.33 -46.00
CA VAL A 158 -23.36 -1.35 -46.61
C VAL A 158 -24.17 -2.48 -45.97
N PHE A 159 -25.17 -2.10 -45.19
CA PHE A 159 -26.17 -2.99 -44.61
C PHE A 159 -27.44 -3.00 -45.48
N PRO A 160 -28.35 -3.99 -45.32
CA PRO A 160 -29.54 -4.12 -46.19
C PRO A 160 -30.48 -2.91 -46.24
N LYS A 161 -30.42 -2.00 -45.25
CA LYS A 161 -31.32 -0.83 -45.14
C LYS A 161 -30.59 0.50 -44.98
N GLN A 162 -29.27 0.50 -44.81
CA GLN A 162 -28.49 1.71 -44.53
C GLN A 162 -27.00 1.46 -44.79
N SER A 163 -26.24 2.53 -44.95
CA SER A 163 -24.77 2.51 -44.96
C SER A 163 -24.25 3.26 -43.75
N GLU A 164 -23.16 2.79 -43.17
CA GLU A 164 -22.49 3.46 -42.06
C GLU A 164 -20.97 3.37 -42.22
N ASN A 165 -20.22 4.35 -41.71
CA ASN A 165 -18.78 4.18 -41.62
C ASN A 165 -18.42 3.11 -40.56
N PHE A 166 -17.26 2.48 -40.70
CA PHE A 166 -16.90 1.35 -39.86
C PHE A 166 -16.69 1.76 -38.39
N TRP A 167 -16.21 2.98 -38.15
CA TRP A 167 -16.06 3.55 -36.80
C TRP A 167 -17.41 3.60 -36.05
N ASP A 168 -18.43 4.23 -36.64
CA ASP A 168 -19.75 4.39 -36.04
C ASP A 168 -20.48 3.04 -35.92
N ALA A 169 -20.30 2.15 -36.89
CA ALA A 169 -20.85 0.80 -36.82
C ALA A 169 -20.25 -0.03 -35.65
N LEU A 170 -18.96 0.12 -35.37
CA LEU A 170 -18.31 -0.50 -34.19
C LEU A 170 -18.71 0.20 -32.89
N ASN A 171 -19.00 1.50 -32.92
CA ASN A 171 -19.47 2.22 -31.76
C ASN A 171 -20.87 1.76 -31.32
N ASP A 172 -21.72 1.36 -32.29
CA ASP A 172 -23.09 0.90 -32.04
C ASP A 172 -23.36 -0.49 -32.63
N THR A 173 -22.52 -1.47 -32.27
CA THR A 173 -22.57 -2.84 -32.80
C THR A 173 -23.93 -3.53 -32.66
N LYS A 174 -24.78 -3.11 -31.70
CA LYS A 174 -26.09 -3.72 -31.42
C LYS A 174 -27.16 -3.35 -32.45
N ASN A 175 -27.05 -2.18 -33.08
CA ASN A 175 -28.08 -1.65 -33.97
C ASN A 175 -27.95 -2.12 -35.43
N TYR A 176 -26.87 -2.81 -35.78
CA TYR A 176 -26.63 -3.29 -37.14
C TYR A 176 -26.77 -4.80 -37.25
N ASN A 177 -27.41 -5.26 -38.35
CA ASN A 177 -27.43 -6.68 -38.70
C ASN A 177 -26.18 -7.03 -39.50
N TRP A 178 -25.16 -7.50 -38.79
CA TRP A 178 -23.88 -7.88 -39.38
C TRP A 178 -23.98 -9.03 -40.41
N SER A 179 -25.07 -9.83 -40.42
CA SER A 179 -25.19 -11.06 -41.24
C SER A 179 -25.17 -10.85 -42.75
N ASN A 180 -25.50 -9.64 -43.21
CA ASN A 180 -25.56 -9.29 -44.63
C ASN A 180 -24.84 -7.96 -44.90
N VAL A 181 -23.68 -7.75 -44.27
CA VAL A 181 -22.86 -6.57 -44.49
C VAL A 181 -21.95 -6.77 -45.70
N THR A 182 -21.85 -5.78 -46.56
CA THR A 182 -20.87 -5.70 -47.65
C THR A 182 -20.11 -4.39 -47.56
N LEU A 183 -18.98 -4.27 -48.26
CA LEU A 183 -18.28 -3.00 -48.41
C LEU A 183 -18.81 -2.25 -49.63
N ASP A 184 -18.73 -0.92 -49.61
CA ASP A 184 -19.09 -0.07 -50.75
C ASP A 184 -18.14 -0.25 -51.94
N ASP A 185 -16.88 -0.60 -51.67
CA ASP A 185 -15.82 -0.88 -52.64
C ASP A 185 -15.62 -2.39 -52.93
N PHE A 186 -16.64 -3.21 -52.63
CA PHE A 186 -16.65 -4.62 -53.01
C PHE A 186 -16.63 -4.79 -54.55
N PRO A 187 -15.84 -5.74 -55.12
CA PRO A 187 -15.11 -6.83 -54.46
C PRO A 187 -13.64 -6.53 -54.10
N GLU A 188 -13.13 -5.34 -54.40
CA GLU A 188 -11.71 -5.04 -54.21
C GLU A 188 -11.36 -4.84 -52.72
N ASN A 189 -12.29 -4.33 -51.92
CA ASN A 189 -12.19 -4.14 -50.47
C ASN A 189 -10.93 -3.36 -50.07
N VAL A 190 -10.60 -2.30 -50.83
CA VAL A 190 -9.36 -1.52 -50.68
C VAL A 190 -9.37 -0.75 -49.36
N SER A 191 -10.50 -0.14 -49.01
CA SER A 191 -10.70 0.61 -47.77
C SER A 191 -10.41 -0.24 -46.53
N LEU A 192 -10.97 -1.44 -46.46
CA LEU A 192 -10.78 -2.36 -45.35
C LEU A 192 -9.35 -2.93 -45.30
N LYS A 193 -8.71 -3.19 -46.46
CA LYS A 193 -7.29 -3.58 -46.52
C LYS A 193 -6.38 -2.49 -45.96
N ASN A 194 -6.63 -1.23 -46.30
CA ASN A 194 -5.90 -0.09 -45.74
C ASN A 194 -6.08 0.02 -44.23
N THR A 195 -7.29 -0.26 -43.72
CA THR A 195 -7.56 -0.32 -42.27
C THR A 195 -6.73 -1.40 -41.59
N ILE A 196 -6.69 -2.62 -42.15
CA ILE A 196 -5.88 -3.73 -41.63
C ILE A 196 -4.38 -3.37 -41.65
N GLU A 197 -3.89 -2.77 -42.73
CA GLU A 197 -2.49 -2.33 -42.85
C GLU A 197 -2.14 -1.23 -41.83
N ALA A 198 -3.07 -0.30 -41.56
CA ALA A 198 -2.89 0.73 -40.54
C ALA A 198 -2.75 0.12 -39.13
N PHE A 199 -3.56 -0.89 -38.79
CA PHE A 199 -3.41 -1.64 -37.54
C PHE A 199 -2.07 -2.36 -37.47
N ASP A 200 -1.66 -3.09 -38.51
CA ASP A 200 -0.37 -3.78 -38.56
C ASP A 200 0.81 -2.83 -38.40
N THR A 201 0.75 -1.66 -39.04
CA THR A 201 1.79 -0.64 -38.93
C THR A 201 1.93 -0.14 -37.49
N LEU A 202 0.80 0.11 -36.81
CA LEU A 202 0.83 0.55 -35.41
C LEU A 202 1.32 -0.55 -34.47
N VAL A 203 0.85 -1.79 -34.63
CA VAL A 203 1.31 -2.93 -33.82
C VAL A 203 2.80 -3.15 -34.01
N ASN A 204 3.31 -3.14 -35.25
CA ASN A 204 4.75 -3.28 -35.52
C ASN A 204 5.59 -2.13 -34.97
N PHE A 205 5.02 -0.92 -34.86
CA PHE A 205 5.68 0.21 -34.21
C PHE A 205 5.77 0.03 -32.69
N LEU A 206 4.72 -0.51 -32.06
CA LEU A 206 4.62 -0.67 -30.60
C LEU A 206 5.33 -1.92 -30.07
N SER A 207 5.26 -3.05 -30.78
CA SER A 207 5.79 -4.35 -30.32
C SER A 207 7.24 -4.30 -29.83
N PRO A 208 8.21 -3.64 -30.52
CA PRO A 208 9.60 -3.56 -30.05
C PRO A 208 9.77 -2.79 -28.72
N MET A 209 8.74 -2.05 -28.30
CA MET A 209 8.79 -1.25 -27.07
C MET A 209 8.41 -2.04 -25.81
N ILE A 210 7.81 -3.24 -25.95
CA ILE A 210 7.47 -4.11 -24.82
C ILE A 210 8.74 -4.62 -24.10
N ASP A 211 9.76 -5.03 -24.88
CA ASP A 211 10.95 -5.71 -24.36
C ASP A 211 12.10 -4.78 -23.97
N PHE A 212 12.13 -3.55 -24.49
CA PHE A 212 13.24 -2.59 -24.28
C PHE A 212 13.07 -1.74 -23.00
N ARG A 213 13.09 -2.39 -21.83
CA ARG A 213 12.73 -1.76 -20.54
C ARG A 213 13.67 -0.65 -20.04
N PHE A 214 14.98 -0.66 -20.36
CA PHE A 214 15.94 0.09 -19.52
C PHE A 214 16.77 1.20 -20.21
N PRO A 215 17.37 1.03 -21.41
CA PRO A 215 18.21 2.11 -21.96
C PRO A 215 17.40 3.30 -22.49
N ARG A 216 16.21 3.02 -23.05
CA ARG A 216 15.42 4.01 -23.79
C ARG A 216 14.54 4.87 -22.88
N SER A 217 13.95 4.26 -21.87
CA SER A 217 13.07 4.92 -20.88
C SER A 217 13.80 5.96 -20.03
N LEU A 218 15.12 5.85 -19.88
CA LEU A 218 15.95 6.86 -19.21
C LEU A 218 16.09 8.16 -20.04
N ALA A 219 16.07 8.04 -21.36
CA ALA A 219 16.32 9.16 -22.28
C ALA A 219 15.04 9.86 -22.76
N PHE A 220 13.90 9.14 -22.83
CA PHE A 220 12.67 9.66 -23.41
C PHE A 220 11.43 9.31 -22.59
N GLU A 221 10.39 10.14 -22.68
CA GLU A 221 9.06 9.83 -22.10
C GLU A 221 8.35 8.77 -22.90
N GLY A 222 7.64 7.89 -22.18
CA GLY A 222 6.80 6.86 -22.77
C GLY A 222 5.68 7.45 -23.62
N ILE A 223 5.06 6.58 -24.41
CA ILE A 223 3.86 6.88 -25.17
C ILE A 223 2.71 7.04 -24.17
N PHE A 224 2.48 6.07 -23.29
CA PHE A 224 1.35 6.12 -22.36
C PHE A 224 1.67 6.71 -20.98
N THR A 225 2.94 6.74 -20.59
CA THR A 225 3.36 7.08 -19.22
C THR A 225 3.92 8.50 -19.05
N ASN A 226 3.70 9.38 -20.02
CA ASN A 226 3.93 10.82 -19.86
C ASN A 226 2.91 11.40 -18.85
N LEU A 227 3.35 12.29 -17.96
CA LEU A 227 2.50 12.90 -16.92
C LEU A 227 1.30 13.68 -17.47
N ASP A 228 1.42 14.34 -18.63
CA ASP A 228 0.30 14.98 -19.32
C ASP A 228 -0.75 13.97 -19.74
N ILE A 229 -0.31 12.88 -20.39
CA ILE A 229 -1.20 11.84 -20.90
C ILE A 229 -1.91 11.14 -19.74
N LEU A 230 -1.19 10.80 -18.69
CA LEU A 230 -1.76 10.18 -17.50
C LEU A 230 -2.77 11.09 -16.80
N ARG A 231 -2.50 12.40 -16.73
CA ARG A 231 -3.46 13.37 -16.21
C ARG A 231 -4.71 13.49 -17.09
N LEU A 232 -4.55 13.48 -18.41
CA LEU A 232 -5.69 13.47 -19.34
C LEU A 232 -6.53 12.21 -19.19
N ILE A 233 -5.90 11.05 -19.00
CA ILE A 233 -6.59 9.77 -18.72
C ILE A 233 -7.38 9.86 -17.41
N LEU A 234 -6.77 10.42 -16.36
CA LEU A 234 -7.47 10.65 -15.10
C LEU A 234 -8.70 11.55 -15.31
N GLN A 235 -8.54 12.65 -16.04
CA GLN A 235 -9.59 13.60 -16.40
C GLN A 235 -10.66 13.05 -17.36
N SER A 236 -10.36 11.98 -18.11
CA SER A 236 -11.37 11.27 -18.90
C SER A 236 -12.13 10.23 -18.09
N THR A 237 -11.55 9.73 -17.00
CA THR A 237 -12.17 8.73 -16.10
C THR A 237 -13.16 9.37 -15.13
N CYS A 238 -12.88 10.62 -14.71
CA CYS A 238 -13.71 11.37 -13.77
C CYS A 238 -13.79 12.84 -14.15
N ILE A 239 -14.77 13.56 -13.61
CA ILE A 239 -14.73 15.02 -13.68
C ILE A 239 -13.68 15.48 -12.69
N CYS A 240 -12.50 15.81 -13.20
CA CYS A 240 -11.39 16.22 -12.37
C CYS A 240 -10.84 17.60 -12.82
N GLU A 241 -10.60 18.51 -11.87
CA GLU A 241 -10.05 19.85 -12.16
C GLU A 241 -8.68 20.02 -11.48
N GLN A 242 -7.68 20.51 -12.22
CA GLN A 242 -6.33 20.76 -11.71
C GLN A 242 -6.25 22.14 -11.06
N TYR A 243 -5.52 22.23 -9.95
CA TYR A 243 -5.20 23.49 -9.29
C TYR A 243 -3.73 23.57 -8.90
N TRP A 244 -3.21 24.79 -8.90
CA TRP A 244 -1.92 25.14 -8.30
C TRP A 244 -2.18 25.84 -6.98
N VAL A 245 -1.80 25.20 -5.89
CA VAL A 245 -2.04 25.73 -4.54
C VAL A 245 -0.76 26.35 -4.01
N THR A 246 -0.82 27.63 -3.67
CA THR A 246 0.32 28.37 -3.11
C THR A 246 0.61 27.87 -1.68
N SER A 247 1.83 27.39 -1.48
CA SER A 247 2.45 27.03 -0.20
C SER A 247 3.53 28.08 0.16
N GLU A 248 4.09 28.02 1.37
CA GLU A 248 5.05 29.04 1.86
C GLU A 248 6.26 29.23 0.92
N ASP A 249 6.75 28.14 0.32
CA ASP A 249 7.98 28.12 -0.48
C ASP A 249 7.76 27.57 -1.92
N GLY A 250 6.56 27.72 -2.49
CA GLY A 250 6.29 27.31 -3.86
C GLY A 250 4.82 26.98 -4.14
N GLU A 251 4.58 26.32 -5.28
CA GLU A 251 3.23 25.87 -5.68
C GLU A 251 3.15 24.35 -5.68
N VAL A 252 2.02 23.85 -5.16
CA VAL A 252 1.69 22.43 -5.07
C VAL A 252 0.70 22.09 -6.17
N ASP A 253 1.05 21.12 -7.02
CA ASP A 253 0.18 20.59 -8.05
C ASP A 253 -0.81 19.61 -7.42
N CYS A 254 -2.11 19.92 -7.52
CA CYS A 254 -3.18 19.03 -7.09
C CYS A 254 -4.30 18.91 -8.12
N ILE A 255 -5.07 17.84 -8.01
CA ILE A 255 -6.28 17.61 -8.80
C ILE A 255 -7.44 17.26 -7.87
N LEU A 256 -8.59 17.86 -8.11
CA LEU A 256 -9.83 17.59 -7.39
C LEU A 256 -10.74 16.75 -8.29
N ALA A 257 -10.87 15.48 -7.96
CA ALA A 257 -11.75 14.52 -8.61
C ALA A 257 -13.15 14.55 -7.96
N LYS A 258 -14.18 14.78 -8.77
CA LYS A 258 -15.58 14.82 -8.31
C LYS A 258 -16.23 13.44 -8.40
N ASN A 259 -17.01 13.10 -7.38
CA ASN A 259 -17.81 11.88 -7.38
C ASN A 259 -18.92 11.91 -8.46
N PHE A 260 -19.38 10.73 -8.88
CA PHE A 260 -20.38 10.61 -9.96
C PHE A 260 -21.77 11.14 -9.59
N THR A 261 -22.13 11.13 -8.30
CA THR A 261 -23.47 11.53 -7.84
C THR A 261 -23.66 13.03 -7.73
N ARG A 262 -22.57 13.81 -7.70
CA ARG A 262 -22.55 15.29 -7.71
C ARG A 262 -23.47 15.92 -6.64
N THR A 263 -23.47 15.37 -5.44
CA THR A 263 -24.20 15.97 -4.32
C THR A 263 -23.58 17.34 -3.98
N VAL A 264 -24.44 18.33 -3.73
CA VAL A 264 -24.02 19.72 -3.44
C VAL A 264 -23.14 19.79 -2.19
N ASP A 265 -23.38 18.88 -1.24
CA ASP A 265 -22.68 18.79 0.05
C ASP A 265 -21.77 17.55 0.15
N ALA A 266 -21.22 17.07 -0.97
CA ALA A 266 -20.30 15.92 -0.97
C ALA A 266 -19.12 16.18 -0.03
N PRO A 267 -18.73 15.21 0.83
CA PRO A 267 -17.46 15.31 1.56
C PRO A 267 -16.29 15.21 0.58
N VAL A 268 -15.12 15.69 1.01
CA VAL A 268 -13.85 15.49 0.29
C VAL A 268 -12.86 14.72 1.13
N MET A 269 -12.13 13.81 0.50
CA MET A 269 -10.99 13.12 1.06
C MET A 269 -9.70 13.71 0.50
N ILE A 270 -8.80 14.19 1.36
CA ILE A 270 -7.42 14.51 0.97
C ILE A 270 -6.62 13.21 1.00
N PHE A 271 -6.02 12.83 -0.13
CA PHE A 271 -5.17 11.65 -0.18
C PHE A 271 -3.68 12.02 -0.11
N CYS A 272 -3.03 11.69 1.00
CA CYS A 272 -1.60 11.83 1.20
C CYS A 272 -0.89 10.57 0.68
N ASN A 273 -0.18 10.72 -0.45
CA ASN A 273 0.44 9.62 -1.18
C ASN A 273 1.44 8.79 -0.36
N PRO A 274 1.59 7.49 -0.67
CA PRO A 274 2.66 6.66 -0.16
C PRO A 274 4.01 7.05 -0.77
N ASN A 275 5.07 6.34 -0.37
CA ASN A 275 6.38 6.58 -0.92
C ASN A 275 6.42 6.25 -2.42
N GLY A 276 6.90 7.18 -3.25
CA GLY A 276 6.94 7.02 -4.70
C GLY A 276 5.60 7.31 -5.40
N GLY A 277 4.55 7.61 -4.65
CA GLY A 277 3.20 7.86 -5.19
C GLY A 277 3.12 9.16 -6.00
N LEU A 278 2.44 9.08 -7.13
CA LEU A 278 2.19 10.18 -8.06
C LEU A 278 0.70 10.18 -8.39
N TYR A 279 0.02 11.31 -8.23
CA TYR A 279 -1.43 11.32 -8.41
C TYR A 279 -1.86 11.01 -9.84
N GLU A 280 -1.01 11.30 -10.83
CA GLU A 280 -1.30 10.99 -12.24
C GLU A 280 -1.53 9.49 -12.47
N TYR A 281 -1.07 8.64 -11.55
CA TYR A 281 -1.23 7.20 -11.61
C TYR A 281 -2.33 6.68 -10.69
N ALA A 282 -3.11 7.55 -10.04
CA ALA A 282 -4.10 7.14 -9.06
C ALA A 282 -5.09 6.10 -9.62
N CYS A 283 -5.56 6.27 -10.87
CA CYS A 283 -6.46 5.32 -11.52
C CYS A 283 -5.82 3.95 -11.85
N TYR A 284 -4.49 3.85 -11.91
CA TYR A 284 -3.78 2.60 -12.23
C TYR A 284 -3.23 1.90 -10.98
N GLN A 285 -2.68 2.67 -10.05
CA GLN A 285 -1.93 2.15 -8.92
C GLN A 285 -2.77 2.06 -7.66
N ASN A 286 -3.86 2.85 -7.58
CA ASN A 286 -4.53 3.08 -6.32
C ASN A 286 -6.02 2.76 -6.37
N HIS A 287 -6.39 1.62 -5.77
CA HIS A 287 -7.77 1.21 -5.57
C HIS A 287 -8.61 2.21 -4.74
N TRP A 288 -7.97 3.15 -4.02
CA TRP A 288 -8.62 4.21 -3.29
C TRP A 288 -9.32 5.24 -4.19
N PHE A 289 -8.84 5.42 -5.43
CA PHE A 289 -9.49 6.33 -6.39
C PHE A 289 -10.93 5.87 -6.65
N ASP A 290 -11.09 4.65 -7.14
CA ASP A 290 -12.41 4.07 -7.42
C ASP A 290 -13.24 3.93 -6.15
N PHE A 291 -12.63 3.52 -5.03
CA PHE A 291 -13.32 3.37 -3.76
C PHE A 291 -14.02 4.65 -3.32
N TYR A 292 -13.32 5.78 -3.26
CA TYR A 292 -13.94 7.03 -2.78
C TYR A 292 -14.94 7.60 -3.77
N ILE A 293 -14.60 7.62 -5.06
CA ILE A 293 -15.47 8.16 -6.11
C ILE A 293 -16.79 7.37 -6.18
N ASN A 294 -16.75 6.04 -6.08
CA ASN A 294 -17.93 5.19 -6.10
C ASN A 294 -18.76 5.27 -4.81
N ASN A 295 -18.15 5.65 -3.69
CA ASN A 295 -18.87 5.90 -2.43
C ASN A 295 -19.38 7.34 -2.31
N GLY A 296 -19.31 8.17 -3.36
CA GLY A 296 -19.86 9.52 -3.33
C GLY A 296 -18.99 10.55 -2.59
N ILE A 297 -17.69 10.26 -2.44
CA ILE A 297 -16.71 11.14 -1.78
C ILE A 297 -15.82 11.78 -2.86
N ASP A 298 -15.71 13.10 -2.87
CA ASP A 298 -14.76 13.80 -3.73
C ASP A 298 -13.33 13.50 -3.27
N LEU A 299 -12.36 13.46 -4.18
CA LEU A 299 -10.99 13.09 -3.87
C LEU A 299 -10.01 14.19 -4.30
N CYS A 300 -9.28 14.75 -3.34
CA CYS A 300 -8.17 15.66 -3.62
C CYS A 300 -6.86 14.88 -3.61
N LEU A 301 -6.24 14.77 -4.77
CA LEU A 301 -4.94 14.15 -4.95
C LEU A 301 -3.89 15.22 -5.23
N TRP A 302 -2.66 15.04 -4.76
CA TRP A 302 -1.62 16.06 -4.89
C TRP A 302 -0.22 15.46 -4.86
N ASN A 303 0.74 16.14 -5.50
CA ASN A 303 2.11 15.65 -5.60
C ASN A 303 3.02 16.34 -4.58
N TYR A 304 3.78 15.55 -3.82
CA TYR A 304 4.83 16.06 -2.94
C TYR A 304 5.91 16.83 -3.71
N ARG A 305 6.70 17.69 -3.05
CA ARG A 305 7.79 18.42 -3.73
C ARG A 305 8.77 17.48 -4.42
N GLY A 306 9.14 17.83 -5.65
CA GLY A 306 10.00 17.01 -6.50
C GLY A 306 9.27 15.88 -7.23
N TYR A 307 8.03 15.59 -6.85
CA TYR A 307 7.19 14.59 -7.51
C TYR A 307 6.34 15.26 -8.59
N GLY A 308 6.06 14.51 -9.66
CA GLY A 308 5.24 14.98 -10.78
C GLY A 308 5.73 16.33 -11.30
N ARG A 309 4.86 17.34 -11.20
CA ARG A 309 5.15 18.73 -11.58
C ARG A 309 5.47 19.65 -10.40
N THR A 310 5.19 19.23 -9.16
CA THR A 310 5.48 20.03 -7.97
C THR A 310 6.99 20.23 -7.81
N LYS A 311 7.43 21.48 -7.76
CA LYS A 311 8.85 21.83 -7.67
C LYS A 311 9.36 21.77 -6.22
N GLY A 312 10.70 21.83 -6.06
CA GLY A 312 11.35 21.83 -4.76
C GLY A 312 11.88 20.47 -4.31
N THR A 313 12.38 20.40 -3.07
CA THR A 313 12.96 19.20 -2.47
C THR A 313 12.03 18.65 -1.39
N PRO A 314 11.66 17.36 -1.41
CA PRO A 314 10.83 16.79 -0.36
C PRO A 314 11.62 16.62 0.94
N ASN A 315 10.95 16.92 2.05
CA ASN A 315 11.35 16.61 3.42
C ASN A 315 10.08 16.63 4.27
N SER A 316 10.14 16.14 5.51
CA SER A 316 8.93 16.05 6.32
C SER A 316 8.26 17.40 6.59
N SER A 317 9.04 18.45 6.85
CA SER A 317 8.52 19.81 7.05
C SER A 317 7.80 20.32 5.79
N SER A 318 8.42 20.19 4.61
CA SER A 318 7.81 20.66 3.36
C SER A 318 6.53 19.89 3.02
N LEU A 319 6.50 18.58 3.26
CA LEU A 319 5.29 17.77 3.09
C LEU A 319 4.15 18.26 4.00
N LYS A 320 4.44 18.58 5.25
CA LYS A 320 3.47 19.11 6.22
C LYS A 320 2.95 20.49 5.84
N THR A 321 3.84 21.42 5.47
CA THR A 321 3.47 22.76 5.02
C THR A 321 2.61 22.72 3.75
N ASP A 322 2.99 21.88 2.79
CA ASP A 322 2.23 21.74 1.54
C ASP A 322 0.84 21.14 1.79
N ALA A 323 0.74 20.12 2.64
CA ALA A 323 -0.54 19.55 3.02
C ALA A 323 -1.44 20.55 3.78
N GLN A 324 -0.86 21.43 4.60
CA GLN A 324 -1.61 22.51 5.26
C GLN A 324 -2.17 23.50 4.24
N ALA A 325 -1.42 23.82 3.18
CA ALA A 325 -1.89 24.66 2.09
C ALA A 325 -3.05 24.00 1.33
N ILE A 326 -2.96 22.70 1.05
CA ILE A 326 -4.05 21.92 0.43
C ILE A 326 -5.31 21.92 1.30
N TYR A 327 -5.17 21.68 2.61
CA TYR A 327 -6.29 21.74 3.55
C TYR A 327 -6.96 23.13 3.52
N HIS A 328 -6.17 24.21 3.64
CA HIS A 328 -6.71 25.56 3.59
C HIS A 328 -7.40 25.88 2.27
N PHE A 329 -6.85 25.42 1.15
CA PHE A 329 -7.48 25.57 -0.15
C PHE A 329 -8.86 24.89 -0.19
N LEU A 330 -8.98 23.65 0.29
CA LEU A 330 -10.26 22.95 0.29
C LEU A 330 -11.27 23.57 1.27
N ALA A 331 -10.84 23.90 2.48
CA ALA A 331 -11.71 24.43 3.52
C ALA A 331 -12.15 25.88 3.25
N LYS A 332 -11.24 26.74 2.78
CA LYS A 332 -11.48 28.20 2.68
C LYS A 332 -11.76 28.70 1.26
N VAL A 333 -11.27 27.99 0.23
CA VAL A 333 -11.48 28.40 -1.17
C VAL A 333 -12.56 27.54 -1.82
N LYS A 334 -12.50 26.21 -1.64
CA LYS A 334 -13.53 25.29 -2.14
C LYS A 334 -14.70 25.11 -1.18
N MET A 335 -14.60 25.64 0.03
CA MET A 335 -15.69 25.72 1.04
C MET A 335 -16.27 24.35 1.43
N TYR A 336 -15.46 23.28 1.37
CA TYR A 336 -15.89 21.97 1.85
C TYR A 336 -16.16 21.99 3.35
N GLN A 337 -17.33 21.50 3.75
CA GLN A 337 -17.74 21.43 5.15
C GLN A 337 -17.25 20.16 5.85
N LYS A 338 -17.17 19.05 5.09
CA LYS A 338 -16.70 17.75 5.60
C LYS A 338 -15.44 17.34 4.86
N ILE A 339 -14.32 17.40 5.58
CA ILE A 339 -13.00 17.06 5.06
C ILE A 339 -12.49 15.84 5.83
N GLY A 340 -12.27 14.76 5.10
CA GLY A 340 -11.49 13.61 5.58
C GLY A 340 -10.06 13.67 5.04
N ILE A 341 -9.15 12.98 5.72
CA ILE A 341 -7.78 12.79 5.24
C ILE A 341 -7.42 11.32 5.32
N HIS A 342 -6.89 10.81 4.22
CA HIS A 342 -6.36 9.47 4.13
C HIS A 342 -4.87 9.55 3.80
N GLY A 343 -4.02 8.96 4.65
CA GLY A 343 -2.60 8.83 4.39
C GLY A 343 -2.13 7.38 4.37
N GLU A 344 -1.49 6.98 3.28
CA GLU A 344 -0.92 5.63 3.10
C GLU A 344 0.59 5.65 3.37
N SER A 345 1.11 4.68 4.14
CA SER A 345 2.55 4.55 4.42
C SER A 345 3.13 5.88 4.96
N ILE A 346 4.13 6.48 4.30
CA ILE A 346 4.66 7.82 4.67
C ILE A 346 3.60 8.93 4.67
N GLY A 347 2.56 8.81 3.85
CA GLY A 347 1.42 9.72 3.82
C GLY A 347 0.62 9.72 5.11
N GLY A 348 0.64 8.61 5.88
CA GLY A 348 0.02 8.55 7.21
C GLY A 348 0.62 9.53 8.22
N MET A 349 1.92 9.84 8.11
CA MET A 349 2.56 10.91 8.89
C MET A 349 1.98 12.28 8.54
N VAL A 350 1.82 12.55 7.25
CA VAL A 350 1.29 13.83 6.77
C VAL A 350 -0.17 13.98 7.19
N ALA A 351 -0.97 12.93 6.98
CA ALA A 351 -2.39 12.90 7.33
C ALA A 351 -2.62 13.12 8.83
N SER A 352 -1.86 12.41 9.67
CA SER A 352 -1.94 12.55 11.13
C SER A 352 -1.61 13.97 11.59
N TYR A 353 -0.58 14.59 11.00
CA TYR A 353 -0.21 15.97 11.31
C TYR A 353 -1.31 16.96 10.94
N ILE A 354 -1.90 16.85 9.75
CA ILE A 354 -2.97 17.77 9.35
C ILE A 354 -4.19 17.59 10.25
N ALA A 355 -4.55 16.36 10.59
CA ALA A 355 -5.64 16.08 11.51
C ALA A 355 -5.37 16.56 12.95
N SER A 356 -4.11 16.67 13.37
CA SER A 356 -3.75 17.22 14.69
C SER A 356 -3.74 18.76 14.76
N LYS A 357 -3.83 19.43 13.61
CA LYS A 357 -3.76 20.90 13.51
C LYS A 357 -5.03 21.55 13.02
N ASN A 358 -6.00 20.77 12.54
CA ASN A 358 -7.13 21.32 11.83
C ASN A 358 -8.46 20.62 12.17
N PRO A 359 -9.58 21.34 11.98
CA PRO A 359 -10.92 20.77 11.85
C PRO A 359 -10.97 19.68 10.77
N ILE A 360 -11.08 18.41 11.18
CA ILE A 360 -11.17 17.26 10.27
C ILE A 360 -12.29 16.35 10.73
N SER A 361 -13.12 15.88 9.79
CA SER A 361 -14.23 14.97 10.11
C SER A 361 -13.76 13.52 10.26
N PHE A 362 -12.72 13.13 9.52
CA PHE A 362 -12.23 11.76 9.49
C PHE A 362 -10.75 11.65 9.16
N LEU A 363 -10.02 10.82 9.91
CA LEU A 363 -8.63 10.46 9.62
C LEU A 363 -8.53 8.96 9.36
N PHE A 364 -7.97 8.58 8.22
CA PHE A 364 -7.58 7.20 7.95
C PHE A 364 -6.08 7.11 7.69
N THR A 365 -5.39 6.29 8.47
CA THR A 365 -3.98 5.97 8.24
C THR A 365 -3.85 4.54 7.76
N ASP A 366 -3.47 4.34 6.50
CA ASP A 366 -3.31 3.02 5.91
C ASP A 366 -1.85 2.54 6.03
N ARG A 367 -1.63 1.45 6.78
CA ARG A 367 -0.33 0.77 6.97
C ARG A 367 0.83 1.77 7.14
N THR A 368 0.75 2.60 8.18
CA THR A 368 1.77 3.62 8.48
C THR A 368 2.63 3.27 9.70
N PHE A 369 3.74 3.99 9.88
CA PHE A 369 4.69 3.83 10.98
C PHE A 369 4.40 4.80 12.13
N CYS A 370 4.80 4.45 13.35
CA CYS A 370 4.71 5.34 14.51
C CYS A 370 5.73 6.49 14.46
N SER A 371 6.95 6.18 14.02
CA SER A 371 7.98 7.15 13.64
C SER A 371 8.95 6.51 12.64
N LEU A 372 9.41 7.29 11.66
CA LEU A 372 10.38 6.80 10.68
C LEU A 372 11.73 6.39 11.31
N PRO A 373 12.25 7.11 12.33
CA PRO A 373 13.47 6.69 13.03
C PRO A 373 13.32 5.34 13.77
N ASP A 374 12.15 5.02 14.32
CA ASP A 374 11.90 3.73 14.97
C ASP A 374 11.75 2.60 13.94
N LEU A 375 11.17 2.89 12.77
CA LEU A 375 11.17 1.97 11.64
C LEU A 375 12.60 1.61 11.20
N VAL A 376 13.48 2.60 11.03
CA VAL A 376 14.90 2.37 10.68
C VAL A 376 15.63 1.57 11.75
N HIS A 377 15.35 1.84 13.03
CA HIS A 377 15.90 1.08 14.15
C HIS A 377 15.52 -0.39 14.07
N SER A 378 14.25 -0.69 13.77
CA SER A 378 13.73 -2.06 13.73
C SER A 378 14.30 -2.91 12.58
N ARG A 379 14.71 -2.29 11.45
CA ARG A 379 15.12 -3.00 10.23
C ARG A 379 16.62 -3.22 10.07
N ILE A 380 17.45 -2.29 10.57
CA ILE A 380 18.89 -2.29 10.22
C ILE A 380 19.75 -2.56 11.45
N HIS A 381 19.84 -1.62 12.39
CA HIS A 381 20.61 -1.75 13.65
C HIS A 381 20.33 -0.56 14.59
N PRO A 382 20.41 -0.71 15.93
CA PRO A 382 20.15 0.36 16.88
C PRO A 382 20.92 1.67 16.68
N LEU A 383 22.21 1.58 16.34
CA LEU A 383 23.08 2.74 16.08
C LEU A 383 22.63 3.58 14.87
N ASN A 384 21.81 2.99 13.98
CA ASN A 384 21.38 3.66 12.75
C ASN A 384 20.28 4.68 12.99
N LYS A 385 19.57 4.65 14.13
CA LYS A 385 18.56 5.66 14.46
C LYS A 385 19.16 7.06 14.57
N HIS A 386 20.28 7.20 15.28
CA HIS A 386 20.96 8.48 15.47
C HIS A 386 21.63 8.96 14.17
N LEU A 387 22.26 8.05 13.45
CA LEU A 387 22.85 8.35 12.15
C LEU A 387 21.77 8.79 11.15
N PHE A 388 20.66 8.06 11.09
CA PHE A 388 19.51 8.43 10.26
C PHE A 388 19.01 9.82 10.60
N LYS A 389 18.73 10.11 11.88
CA LYS A 389 18.30 11.45 12.31
C LYS A 389 19.31 12.54 11.91
N CYS A 390 20.60 12.28 12.01
CA CYS A 390 21.64 13.23 11.59
C CYS A 390 21.61 13.50 10.07
N LEU A 391 21.47 12.44 9.26
CA LEU A 391 21.48 12.52 7.80
C LEU A 391 20.16 13.09 7.23
N SER A 392 19.02 12.66 7.78
CA SER A 392 17.68 13.04 7.29
C SER A 392 17.12 14.28 7.97
N ARG A 393 17.59 14.61 9.19
CA ARG A 393 16.99 15.63 10.07
C ARG A 393 15.52 15.37 10.40
N TRP A 394 15.13 14.09 10.43
CA TRP A 394 13.75 13.69 10.66
C TRP A 394 13.39 13.67 12.14
N GLU A 395 12.38 14.45 12.52
CA GLU A 395 11.97 14.65 13.91
C GLU A 395 10.49 14.33 14.17
N ASP A 396 9.75 13.89 13.15
CA ASP A 396 8.30 13.72 13.24
C ASP A 396 7.87 12.55 14.13
N ASN A 397 6.74 12.77 14.81
CA ASN A 397 6.09 11.81 15.69
C ASN A 397 4.66 11.55 15.19
N THR A 398 4.52 10.63 14.23
CA THR A 398 3.22 10.25 13.64
C THR A 398 2.23 9.80 14.71
N MET A 399 2.69 9.02 15.69
CA MET A 399 1.84 8.50 16.77
C MET A 399 1.30 9.63 17.66
N GLY A 400 2.14 10.59 18.05
CA GLY A 400 1.69 11.76 18.81
C GLY A 400 0.69 12.61 18.04
N ASP A 401 0.94 12.86 16.75
CA ASP A 401 0.03 13.57 15.87
C ASP A 401 -1.32 12.82 15.73
N PHE A 402 -1.31 11.51 15.53
CA PHE A 402 -2.53 10.69 15.42
C PHE A 402 -3.35 10.70 16.73
N VAL A 403 -2.70 10.51 17.88
CA VAL A 403 -3.38 10.48 19.19
C VAL A 403 -3.98 11.85 19.53
N SER A 404 -3.30 12.95 19.18
CA SER A 404 -3.78 14.31 19.44
C SER A 404 -4.86 14.83 18.49
N ALA A 405 -5.08 14.18 17.34
CA ALA A 405 -6.15 14.57 16.41
C ALA A 405 -7.54 14.42 17.04
N GLU A 406 -8.35 15.48 17.04
CA GLU A 406 -9.69 15.52 17.63
C GLU A 406 -10.77 15.18 16.58
N CYS A 407 -10.61 14.05 15.91
CA CYS A 407 -11.51 13.59 14.85
C CYS A 407 -11.76 12.08 14.90
N TYR A 408 -12.79 11.62 14.20
CA TYR A 408 -13.04 10.18 14.02
C TYR A 408 -11.86 9.56 13.27
N LYS A 409 -11.06 8.74 13.95
CA LYS A 409 -9.80 8.23 13.41
C LYS A 409 -9.77 6.71 13.30
N VAL A 410 -9.27 6.21 12.19
CA VAL A 410 -9.12 4.79 11.86
C VAL A 410 -7.69 4.55 11.42
N LEU A 411 -7.11 3.44 11.85
CA LEU A 411 -5.85 2.93 11.33
C LEU A 411 -6.02 1.53 10.76
N SER A 412 -5.32 1.22 9.67
CA SER A 412 -5.12 -0.16 9.24
C SER A 412 -3.72 -0.65 9.61
N CYS A 413 -3.59 -1.96 9.79
CA CYS A 413 -2.29 -2.59 10.00
C CYS A 413 -2.31 -4.03 9.49
N ASP A 414 -1.27 -4.40 8.76
CA ASP A 414 -0.96 -5.79 8.47
C ASP A 414 0.10 -6.29 9.47
N PRO A 415 -0.18 -7.31 10.30
CA PRO A 415 0.83 -7.92 11.17
C PRO A 415 2.05 -8.47 10.42
N ASN A 416 1.86 -8.89 9.16
CA ASN A 416 2.85 -9.52 8.30
C ASN A 416 3.48 -8.54 7.30
N ASP A 417 3.39 -7.23 7.55
CA ASP A 417 3.94 -6.20 6.67
C ASP A 417 5.48 -6.30 6.53
N GLU A 418 5.92 -6.67 5.33
CA GLU A 418 7.33 -6.84 4.98
C GLU A 418 8.12 -5.53 4.88
N ILE A 419 7.47 -4.36 4.92
CA ILE A 419 8.09 -3.04 4.89
C ILE A 419 8.10 -2.40 6.28
N ILE A 420 6.95 -2.37 6.96
CA ILE A 420 6.78 -1.75 8.29
C ILE A 420 6.48 -2.84 9.32
N PRO A 421 7.47 -3.34 10.08
CA PRO A 421 7.24 -4.37 11.08
C PRO A 421 6.21 -3.91 12.12
N GLU A 422 5.43 -4.86 12.65
CA GLU A 422 4.34 -4.59 13.57
C GLU A 422 4.76 -3.69 14.76
N LYS A 423 5.95 -3.90 15.33
CA LYS A 423 6.48 -3.09 16.44
C LYS A 423 6.73 -1.62 16.08
N ALA A 424 7.09 -1.33 14.82
CA ALA A 424 7.33 0.02 14.31
C ALA A 424 6.10 0.63 13.61
N SER A 425 5.05 -0.16 13.40
CA SER A 425 3.76 0.31 12.90
C SER A 425 3.13 1.32 13.87
N LEU A 426 2.18 2.12 13.37
CA LEU A 426 1.38 3.00 14.22
C LEU A 426 0.61 2.23 15.29
N LYS A 427 0.03 1.06 14.93
CA LYS A 427 -0.63 0.13 15.87
C LYS A 427 0.31 -0.23 17.03
N GLY A 428 1.52 -0.67 16.71
CA GLY A 428 2.53 -1.05 17.70
C GLY A 428 2.99 0.12 18.57
N GLY A 429 3.26 1.27 17.96
CA GLY A 429 3.67 2.47 18.70
C GLY A 429 2.62 2.95 19.69
N ILE A 430 1.34 2.97 19.29
CA ILE A 430 0.23 3.31 20.20
C ILE A 430 0.12 2.27 21.33
N ALA A 431 0.16 0.97 21.01
CA ALA A 431 0.07 -0.10 21.99
C ALA A 431 1.18 -0.05 23.06
N PHE A 432 2.41 0.30 22.68
CA PHE A 432 3.52 0.47 23.62
C PHE A 432 3.50 1.81 24.37
N SER A 433 2.92 2.86 23.79
CA SER A 433 2.75 4.14 24.49
C SER A 433 1.70 4.09 25.59
N HIS A 434 0.73 3.18 25.45
CA HIS A 434 -0.33 2.99 26.42
C HIS A 434 0.20 2.30 27.67
N ASN A 435 -0.08 2.83 28.86
CA ASN A 435 0.43 2.26 30.10
C ASN A 435 -0.49 1.11 30.55
N CYS A 436 -0.23 -0.10 30.07
CA CYS A 436 -0.87 -1.30 30.58
C CYS A 436 -0.11 -1.81 31.82
N ASN A 437 -0.85 -2.27 32.84
CA ASN A 437 -0.28 -3.13 33.88
C ASN A 437 0.10 -4.47 33.23
N ASP A 438 1.27 -4.47 32.60
CA ASP A 438 1.81 -5.65 31.95
C ASP A 438 2.01 -6.76 32.98
N LEU A 439 1.91 -7.99 32.48
CA LEU A 439 2.41 -9.16 33.17
C LEU A 439 3.90 -8.96 33.47
N ASP A 440 4.36 -9.42 34.64
CA ASP A 440 5.79 -9.45 34.93
C ASP A 440 6.56 -10.31 33.90
N ASN A 441 7.85 -10.02 33.73
CA ASN A 441 8.68 -10.68 32.71
C ASN A 441 8.72 -12.20 32.87
N GLU A 442 8.66 -12.71 34.11
CA GLU A 442 8.62 -14.14 34.40
C GLU A 442 7.34 -14.77 33.83
N THR A 443 6.19 -14.16 34.10
CA THR A 443 4.89 -14.58 33.59
C THR A 443 4.82 -14.51 32.06
N LEU A 444 5.36 -13.45 31.45
CA LEU A 444 5.42 -13.33 29.98
C LEU A 444 6.25 -14.46 29.37
N ASN A 445 7.40 -14.78 29.96
CA ASN A 445 8.25 -15.87 29.51
C ASN A 445 7.52 -17.21 29.64
N GLU A 446 7.01 -17.56 30.82
CA GLU A 446 6.28 -18.82 31.05
C GLU A 446 5.09 -18.97 30.11
N PHE A 447 4.32 -17.90 29.89
CA PHE A 447 3.16 -17.93 29.02
C PHE A 447 3.57 -18.10 27.55
N SER A 448 4.57 -17.36 27.08
CA SER A 448 5.06 -17.50 25.71
C SER A 448 5.67 -18.88 25.44
N GLU A 449 6.43 -19.46 26.37
CA GLU A 449 6.97 -20.81 26.26
C GLU A 449 5.86 -21.87 26.20
N ALA A 450 4.79 -21.69 26.97
CA ALA A 450 3.64 -22.59 26.92
C ALA A 450 2.91 -22.55 25.57
N ILE A 451 2.76 -21.35 24.97
CA ILE A 451 2.21 -21.19 23.62
C ILE A 451 3.08 -21.94 22.60
N ILE A 452 4.39 -21.66 22.59
CA ILE A 452 5.34 -22.29 21.66
C ILE A 452 5.33 -23.82 21.81
N ALA A 453 5.28 -24.33 23.05
CA ALA A 453 5.21 -25.75 23.32
C ALA A 453 3.94 -26.37 22.70
N VAL A 454 2.77 -25.77 22.90
CA VAL A 454 1.50 -26.23 22.29
C VAL A 454 1.56 -26.19 20.77
N CYS A 455 2.11 -25.14 20.16
CA CYS A 455 2.32 -25.07 18.71
C CYS A 455 3.25 -26.19 18.21
N GLY A 456 4.26 -26.56 19.00
CA GLY A 456 5.14 -27.71 18.73
C GLY A 456 4.40 -29.07 18.76
N TYR A 457 3.34 -29.20 19.54
CA TYR A 457 2.48 -30.40 19.53
C TYR A 457 1.49 -30.37 18.36
N VAL A 458 0.86 -29.22 18.10
CA VAL A 458 -0.08 -29.02 16.98
C VAL A 458 0.60 -29.26 15.63
N SER A 459 1.84 -28.80 15.43
CA SER A 459 2.58 -28.99 14.17
C SER A 459 2.96 -30.45 13.88
N LYS A 460 3.08 -31.29 14.92
CA LYS A 460 3.32 -32.73 14.79
C LYS A 460 2.04 -33.53 14.52
N PHE A 461 0.88 -32.91 14.67
CA PHE A 461 -0.43 -33.48 14.40
C PHE A 461 -0.66 -33.61 12.87
N LYS A 462 -1.27 -34.72 12.40
CA LYS A 462 -1.31 -35.05 10.97
C LYS A 462 -2.09 -33.99 10.16
N PRO A 463 -1.56 -33.52 9.01
CA PRO A 463 -2.15 -32.42 8.25
C PRO A 463 -3.55 -32.70 7.65
N LYS A 464 -3.96 -33.96 7.44
CA LYS A 464 -5.31 -34.29 6.93
C LYS A 464 -6.43 -34.03 7.94
N GLU A 465 -6.14 -34.16 9.24
CA GLU A 465 -7.12 -33.92 10.32
C GLU A 465 -7.21 -32.42 10.67
N LEU A 466 -6.11 -31.68 10.50
CA LEU A 466 -6.10 -30.21 10.52
C LEU A 466 -6.75 -29.59 9.28
N ALA A 467 -6.63 -30.21 8.10
CA ALA A 467 -7.22 -29.72 6.85
C ALA A 467 -8.76 -29.88 6.81
N SER A 468 -9.32 -30.99 7.31
CA SER A 468 -10.78 -31.14 7.44
C SER A 468 -11.40 -30.16 8.45
N MET A 469 -10.62 -29.71 9.43
CA MET A 469 -11.01 -28.62 10.35
C MET A 469 -10.90 -27.23 9.74
N ARG A 470 -10.09 -27.07 8.69
CA ARG A 470 -10.01 -25.84 7.90
C ARG A 470 -11.17 -25.75 6.89
N ASP A 471 -11.53 -26.86 6.24
CA ASP A 471 -12.64 -26.95 5.26
C ASP A 471 -14.05 -26.85 5.89
N SER A 472 -14.21 -27.23 7.16
CA SER A 472 -15.46 -27.01 7.91
C SER A 472 -15.68 -25.55 8.32
N ARG A 473 -14.68 -24.67 8.10
CA ARG A 473 -14.79 -23.21 8.33
C ARG A 473 -15.31 -22.46 7.10
N GLU A 474 -15.15 -23.00 5.90
CA GLU A 474 -15.66 -22.40 4.65
C GLU A 474 -17.08 -22.87 4.29
N SER A 475 -17.58 -23.94 4.92
CA SER A 475 -18.82 -24.64 4.51
C SER A 475 -20.01 -24.50 5.46
N ASN A 476 -20.07 -23.45 6.29
CA ASN A 476 -21.34 -23.01 6.91
C ASN A 476 -22.11 -21.99 6.05
N PHE A 477 -21.88 -22.01 4.73
CA PHE A 477 -22.85 -21.62 3.72
C PHE A 477 -23.47 -22.91 3.14
N GLU A 478 -24.80 -22.98 3.19
CA GLU A 478 -25.70 -24.07 2.78
C GLU A 478 -25.14 -25.18 1.86
N SER A 479 -25.16 -26.44 2.31
CA SER A 479 -25.99 -27.47 1.69
C SER A 479 -25.87 -28.84 2.39
N THR A 480 -27.02 -29.48 2.53
CA THR A 480 -27.19 -30.87 2.90
C THR A 480 -26.65 -31.80 1.80
N HIS A 481 -25.66 -32.64 2.09
CA HIS A 481 -25.70 -34.07 1.75
C HIS A 481 -24.51 -34.87 2.33
N ASN A 482 -24.90 -36.00 2.93
CA ASN A 482 -24.05 -37.06 3.45
C ASN A 482 -23.03 -37.56 2.42
N SER A 483 -21.80 -37.82 2.88
CA SER A 483 -21.09 -39.02 2.42
C SER A 483 -20.50 -39.76 3.62
N MET A 484 -20.97 -40.99 3.75
CA MET A 484 -20.69 -41.94 4.81
C MET A 484 -19.55 -42.85 4.32
N TYR A 485 -18.34 -42.69 4.85
CA TYR A 485 -17.30 -43.71 4.78
C TYR A 485 -16.44 -43.68 6.05
N ILE A 486 -16.63 -44.68 6.92
CA ILE A 486 -15.75 -44.98 8.06
C ILE A 486 -14.74 -46.02 7.58
N LEU A 487 -13.45 -45.67 7.64
CA LEU A 487 -12.36 -46.60 7.38
C LEU A 487 -11.98 -47.28 8.70
N VAL A 488 -12.26 -48.57 8.79
CA VAL A 488 -11.98 -49.41 9.96
C VAL A 488 -10.51 -49.85 9.92
N GLY A 489 -9.71 -49.42 10.89
CA GLY A 489 -8.31 -49.83 11.07
C GLY A 489 -7.90 -49.96 12.54
N ASN A 490 -7.46 -51.17 12.92
CA ASN A 490 -6.75 -51.64 14.13
C ASN A 490 -7.06 -51.01 15.51
N GLN A 491 -7.81 -51.74 16.34
CA GLN A 491 -8.40 -51.26 17.60
C GLN A 491 -7.53 -51.29 18.87
N ASN A 492 -6.22 -51.59 18.81
CA ASN A 492 -5.41 -51.71 20.05
C ASN A 492 -4.30 -50.65 20.24
N GLU A 493 -4.00 -49.82 19.25
CA GLU A 493 -3.10 -48.64 19.39
C GLU A 493 -3.87 -47.29 19.39
N ASN A 494 -5.19 -47.32 19.12
CA ASN A 494 -5.95 -46.11 18.78
C ASN A 494 -6.45 -45.26 19.96
N GLN A 495 -6.65 -45.81 21.16
CA GLN A 495 -7.29 -45.05 22.26
C GLN A 495 -6.35 -44.02 22.91
N GLU A 496 -5.05 -44.32 23.03
CA GLU A 496 -4.07 -43.40 23.64
C GLU A 496 -3.76 -42.20 22.72
N ASP A 497 -3.72 -42.45 21.41
CA ASP A 497 -3.64 -41.41 20.40
C ASP A 497 -4.92 -40.57 20.37
N GLU A 498 -6.10 -41.17 20.53
CA GLU A 498 -7.39 -40.45 20.50
C GLU A 498 -7.55 -39.44 21.66
N VAL A 499 -7.15 -39.80 22.89
CA VAL A 499 -7.17 -38.88 24.04
C VAL A 499 -6.16 -37.74 23.85
N THR A 500 -4.93 -38.08 23.43
CA THR A 500 -3.88 -37.09 23.16
C THR A 500 -4.33 -36.12 22.06
N ASN A 501 -4.93 -36.65 21.00
CA ASN A 501 -5.44 -35.88 19.87
C ASN A 501 -6.58 -34.95 20.28
N SER A 502 -7.52 -35.45 21.09
CA SER A 502 -8.62 -34.65 21.65
C SER A 502 -8.09 -33.46 22.47
N ILE A 503 -7.07 -33.67 23.30
CA ILE A 503 -6.45 -32.59 24.08
C ILE A 503 -5.75 -31.57 23.18
N ILE A 504 -5.01 -32.02 22.15
CA ILE A 504 -4.35 -31.12 21.19
C ILE A 504 -5.39 -30.23 20.48
N ILE A 505 -6.53 -30.80 20.08
CA ILE A 505 -7.63 -30.04 19.44
C ILE A 505 -8.22 -29.01 20.42
N LYS A 506 -8.48 -29.40 21.67
CA LYS A 506 -8.98 -28.46 22.69
C LYS A 506 -7.98 -27.34 22.98
N LEU A 507 -6.69 -27.65 23.06
CA LEU A 507 -5.62 -26.65 23.23
C LEU A 507 -5.56 -25.69 22.05
N TYR A 508 -5.65 -26.20 20.82
CA TYR A 508 -5.69 -25.37 19.61
C TYR A 508 -6.90 -24.41 19.64
N ASN A 509 -8.09 -24.92 19.96
CA ASN A 509 -9.30 -24.10 20.05
C ASN A 509 -9.22 -23.05 21.17
N ALA A 510 -8.57 -23.36 22.30
CA ALA A 510 -8.34 -22.38 23.38
C ALA A 510 -7.39 -21.24 22.97
N LEU A 511 -6.52 -21.47 21.98
CA LEU A 511 -5.61 -20.45 21.43
C LEU A 511 -6.22 -19.68 20.25
N GLU A 512 -7.48 -19.91 19.89
CA GLU A 512 -8.18 -19.22 18.80
C GLU A 512 -8.64 -17.80 19.19
N ILE A 513 -7.70 -17.02 19.71
CA ILE A 513 -7.87 -15.62 20.08
C ILE A 513 -6.93 -14.80 19.20
N ASP A 514 -7.44 -13.72 18.63
CA ASP A 514 -6.65 -12.79 17.82
C ASP A 514 -6.64 -11.41 18.45
N ALA A 515 -5.56 -10.67 18.24
CA ALA A 515 -5.41 -9.28 18.63
C ALA A 515 -5.01 -8.46 17.42
N GLY A 516 -5.93 -7.65 16.89
CA GLY A 516 -5.64 -6.76 15.77
C GLY A 516 -5.03 -7.47 14.56
N GLY A 517 -5.58 -8.63 14.19
CA GLY A 517 -5.15 -9.44 13.06
C GLY A 517 -4.10 -10.50 13.38
N SER A 518 -3.51 -10.47 14.58
CA SER A 518 -2.43 -11.39 14.99
C SER A 518 -3.00 -12.52 15.86
N PRO A 519 -3.04 -13.79 15.40
CA PRO A 519 -3.48 -14.93 16.20
C PRO A 519 -2.52 -15.22 17.36
N LEU A 520 -3.05 -15.61 18.53
CA LEU A 520 -2.24 -15.95 19.70
C LEU A 520 -1.30 -17.14 19.45
N ILE A 521 -1.71 -18.06 18.56
CA ILE A 521 -0.91 -19.23 18.19
C ILE A 521 0.37 -18.88 17.39
N GLU A 522 0.45 -17.67 16.84
CA GLU A 522 1.61 -17.21 16.05
C GLU A 522 2.69 -16.53 16.91
N ILE A 523 2.46 -16.39 18.22
CA ILE A 523 3.42 -15.75 19.14
C ILE A 523 4.68 -16.60 19.28
N THR A 524 5.84 -15.97 19.04
CA THR A 524 7.15 -16.63 19.11
C THR A 524 8.00 -16.22 20.31
N GLY A 525 7.53 -15.27 21.12
CA GLY A 525 8.26 -14.84 22.31
C GLY A 525 7.56 -13.78 23.18
N PRO A 526 8.19 -13.40 24.31
CA PRO A 526 7.57 -12.55 25.33
C PRO A 526 7.31 -11.11 24.85
N THR A 527 8.16 -10.58 23.97
CA THR A 527 7.97 -9.21 23.42
C THR A 527 6.77 -9.13 22.48
N GLU A 528 6.55 -10.17 21.67
CA GLU A 528 5.37 -10.26 20.79
C GLU A 528 4.12 -10.47 21.62
N LEU A 529 4.19 -11.32 22.65
CA LEU A 529 3.09 -11.54 23.59
C LEU A 529 2.69 -10.24 24.31
N SER A 530 3.66 -9.44 24.76
CA SER A 530 3.42 -8.14 25.38
C SER A 530 2.66 -7.21 24.42
N LEU A 531 3.11 -7.10 23.16
CA LEU A 531 2.41 -6.31 22.13
C LEU A 531 0.99 -6.84 21.89
N TRP A 532 0.84 -8.17 21.76
CA TRP A 532 -0.44 -8.82 21.53
C TRP A 532 -1.45 -8.52 22.64
N ILE A 533 -1.04 -8.60 23.91
CA ILE A 533 -1.89 -8.27 25.06
C ILE A 533 -2.34 -6.81 25.01
N ARG A 534 -1.42 -5.88 24.69
CA ARG A 534 -1.70 -4.45 24.61
C ARG A 534 -2.67 -4.13 23.46
N VAL A 535 -2.48 -4.74 22.29
CA VAL A 535 -3.38 -4.61 21.14
C VAL A 535 -4.77 -5.16 21.47
N LEU A 536 -4.84 -6.34 22.10
CA LEU A 536 -6.09 -6.95 22.52
C LEU A 536 -6.83 -6.05 23.53
N GLN A 537 -6.11 -5.33 24.40
CA GLN A 537 -6.74 -4.46 25.39
C GLN A 537 -7.30 -3.19 24.78
N LEU A 538 -6.55 -2.59 23.84
CA LEU A 538 -6.93 -1.34 23.19
C LEU A 538 -8.06 -1.54 22.18
N TRP A 539 -7.93 -2.54 21.31
CA TRP A 539 -8.81 -2.73 20.16
C TRP A 539 -9.58 -4.05 20.19
N GLY A 540 -9.15 -5.03 20.98
CA GLY A 540 -9.84 -6.31 21.11
C GLY A 540 -9.57 -7.30 19.98
N SER A 541 -10.53 -8.21 19.80
CA SER A 541 -10.46 -9.33 18.88
C SER A 541 -11.38 -9.10 17.69
N PHE A 542 -10.90 -9.46 16.50
CA PHE A 542 -11.52 -9.13 15.22
C PHE A 542 -12.02 -10.36 14.47
N LEU A 543 -11.43 -11.55 14.66
CA LEU A 543 -11.81 -12.75 13.89
C LEU A 543 -13.05 -13.49 14.45
N PRO A 544 -13.94 -14.03 13.60
CA PRO A 544 -14.03 -13.76 12.15
C PRO A 544 -14.47 -12.30 11.92
N ILE A 545 -13.95 -11.70 10.84
CA ILE A 545 -14.24 -10.30 10.45
C ILE A 545 -15.74 -10.20 10.19
N GLY A 546 -16.44 -9.37 10.97
CA GLY A 546 -17.89 -9.18 10.84
C GLY A 546 -18.35 -7.91 11.55
N THR A 547 -19.42 -7.30 11.03
CA THR A 547 -19.92 -5.98 11.44
C THR A 547 -20.58 -5.95 12.82
N ASN A 548 -20.98 -7.09 13.37
CA ASN A 548 -21.93 -7.14 14.50
C ASN A 548 -21.33 -7.23 15.91
N ALA A 549 -20.01 -7.24 16.10
CA ALA A 549 -19.40 -7.16 17.44
C ALA A 549 -17.88 -6.92 17.34
N ILE A 550 -17.47 -5.67 17.13
CA ILE A 550 -16.04 -5.34 17.06
C ILE A 550 -15.43 -5.26 18.46
N GLY A 551 -14.31 -5.97 18.63
CA GLY A 551 -13.23 -5.61 19.53
C GLY A 551 -13.32 -6.19 20.94
N LYS A 552 -13.73 -5.37 21.91
CA LYS A 552 -13.42 -5.63 23.34
C LYS A 552 -14.30 -6.69 23.97
N GLU A 553 -15.62 -6.62 23.78
CA GLU A 553 -16.56 -7.61 24.35
C GLU A 553 -16.31 -9.00 23.77
N LYS A 554 -16.03 -9.08 22.47
CA LYS A 554 -15.64 -10.31 21.78
C LYS A 554 -14.34 -10.88 22.34
N ALA A 555 -13.33 -10.04 22.62
CA ALA A 555 -12.09 -10.48 23.27
C ALA A 555 -12.35 -11.05 24.66
N LEU A 556 -13.16 -10.38 25.49
CA LEU A 556 -13.56 -10.87 26.82
C LEU A 556 -14.27 -12.23 26.74
N GLN A 557 -15.21 -12.39 25.81
CA GLN A 557 -15.90 -13.65 25.61
C GLN A 557 -14.94 -14.77 25.18
N LYS A 558 -14.04 -14.49 24.23
CA LYS A 558 -13.02 -15.45 23.78
C LYS A 558 -12.06 -15.85 24.90
N LEU A 559 -11.59 -14.90 25.70
CA LEU A 559 -10.73 -15.17 26.85
C LEU A 559 -11.42 -16.09 27.87
N LYS A 560 -12.70 -15.82 28.19
CA LYS A 560 -13.50 -16.66 29.10
C LYS A 560 -13.69 -18.07 28.53
N ASN A 561 -14.12 -18.19 27.29
CA ASN A 561 -14.29 -19.47 26.61
C ASN A 561 -12.99 -20.29 26.59
N ALA A 562 -11.85 -19.65 26.30
CA ALA A 562 -10.55 -20.31 26.31
C ALA A 562 -10.17 -20.83 27.70
N ILE A 563 -10.39 -20.04 28.75
CA ILE A 563 -10.14 -20.45 30.14
C ILE A 563 -11.03 -21.63 30.54
N ASP A 564 -12.29 -21.65 30.08
CA ASP A 564 -13.22 -22.76 30.32
C ASP A 564 -12.76 -24.04 29.63
N ILE A 565 -12.41 -23.97 28.33
CA ILE A 565 -11.84 -25.10 27.57
C ILE A 565 -10.61 -25.67 28.27
N LEU A 566 -9.68 -24.80 28.68
CA LEU A 566 -8.46 -25.22 29.38
C LEU A 566 -8.77 -25.82 30.75
N THR A 567 -9.82 -25.36 31.43
CA THR A 567 -10.27 -25.92 32.71
C THR A 567 -10.86 -27.31 32.55
N ASP A 568 -11.61 -27.54 31.47
CA ASP A 568 -12.22 -28.84 31.19
C ASP A 568 -11.18 -29.89 30.81
N ILE A 569 -10.08 -29.53 30.14
CA ILE A 569 -8.95 -30.43 29.90
C ILE A 569 -8.43 -31.03 31.22
N PHE A 570 -8.34 -30.23 32.30
CA PHE A 570 -7.92 -30.75 33.61
C PHE A 570 -8.94 -31.67 34.24
N ARG A 571 -10.22 -31.28 34.22
CA ARG A 571 -11.29 -32.04 34.86
C ARG A 571 -11.44 -33.43 34.24
N GLU A 572 -11.30 -33.51 32.93
CA GLU A 572 -11.44 -34.77 32.19
C GLU A 572 -10.23 -35.70 32.34
N ASN A 573 -9.05 -35.17 32.68
CA ASN A 573 -7.79 -35.92 32.69
C ASN A 573 -7.11 -36.00 34.07
N GLU A 574 -7.83 -35.70 35.15
CA GLU A 574 -7.29 -35.59 36.52
C GLU A 574 -6.57 -36.88 37.00
N PHE A 575 -7.02 -38.05 36.56
CA PHE A 575 -6.50 -39.35 37.00
C PHE A 575 -5.63 -40.06 35.95
N VAL A 576 -5.25 -39.38 34.87
CA VAL A 576 -4.48 -39.99 33.77
C VAL A 576 -2.99 -40.08 34.15
N VAL A 577 -2.41 -41.27 33.97
CA VAL A 577 -0.99 -41.56 34.30
C VAL A 577 -0.06 -41.43 33.08
N ASN A 578 -0.63 -41.33 31.87
CA ASN A 578 0.15 -41.23 30.63
C ASN A 578 1.01 -39.96 30.63
N THR A 579 2.31 -40.13 30.43
CA THR A 579 3.30 -39.05 30.51
C THR A 579 3.10 -37.95 29.46
N ASN A 580 2.63 -38.30 28.26
CA ASN A 580 2.32 -37.33 27.19
C ASN A 580 1.09 -36.48 27.55
N VAL A 581 0.04 -37.13 28.06
CA VAL A 581 -1.18 -36.44 28.52
C VAL A 581 -0.88 -35.52 29.70
N VAL A 582 -0.05 -35.96 30.65
CA VAL A 582 0.41 -35.15 31.78
C VAL A 582 1.21 -33.94 31.30
N ALA A 583 2.07 -34.09 30.29
CA ALA A 583 2.81 -32.98 29.71
C ALA A 583 1.89 -31.95 29.04
N LEU A 584 0.89 -32.39 28.25
CA LEU A 584 -0.11 -31.50 27.65
C LEU A 584 -0.97 -30.79 28.70
N CYS A 585 -1.39 -31.50 29.75
CA CYS A 585 -2.09 -30.89 30.88
C CYS A 585 -1.23 -29.85 31.59
N ARG A 586 0.09 -30.07 31.74
CA ARG A 586 0.99 -29.05 32.28
C ARG A 586 0.98 -27.79 31.42
N GLN A 587 1.03 -27.92 30.09
CA GLN A 587 0.96 -26.77 29.18
C GLN A 587 -0.39 -26.05 29.26
N ALA A 588 -1.50 -26.80 29.30
CA ALA A 588 -2.84 -26.25 29.50
C ALA A 588 -2.92 -25.37 30.77
N ARG A 589 -2.09 -25.65 31.78
CA ARG A 589 -2.14 -24.99 33.10
C ARG A 589 -1.46 -23.66 33.03
N LEU A 590 -0.30 -23.64 32.38
CA LEU A 590 0.47 -22.43 32.12
C LEU A 590 -0.34 -21.49 31.23
N LEU A 591 -0.96 -22.00 30.16
CA LEU A 591 -1.87 -21.23 29.31
C LEU A 591 -3.04 -20.67 30.11
N LYS A 592 -3.72 -21.49 30.92
CA LYS A 592 -4.84 -21.05 31.75
C LYS A 592 -4.43 -19.95 32.71
N ASN A 593 -3.29 -20.11 33.38
CA ASN A 593 -2.76 -19.11 34.31
C ASN A 593 -2.46 -17.79 33.59
N GLY A 594 -1.79 -17.85 32.43
CA GLY A 594 -1.51 -16.70 31.58
C GLY A 594 -2.79 -15.96 31.16
N LEU A 595 -3.74 -16.68 30.54
CA LEU A 595 -5.01 -16.12 30.10
C LEU A 595 -5.85 -15.56 31.26
N THR A 596 -5.84 -16.21 32.43
CA THR A 596 -6.54 -15.71 33.63
C THR A 596 -5.94 -14.39 34.11
N LYS A 597 -4.61 -14.25 34.08
CA LYS A 597 -3.96 -12.98 34.43
C LYS A 597 -4.28 -11.89 33.39
N VAL A 598 -4.26 -12.22 32.10
CA VAL A 598 -4.69 -11.30 31.02
C VAL A 598 -6.14 -10.83 31.23
N LEU A 599 -7.06 -11.76 31.48
CA LEU A 599 -8.47 -11.44 31.75
C LEU A 599 -8.63 -10.51 32.96
N LYS A 600 -7.89 -10.76 34.05
CA LYS A 600 -7.90 -9.87 35.23
C LYS A 600 -7.38 -8.47 34.91
N CYS A 601 -6.30 -8.35 34.11
CA CYS A 601 -5.81 -7.04 33.67
C CYS A 601 -6.88 -6.29 32.87
N PHE A 602 -7.63 -6.98 32.01
CA PHE A 602 -8.70 -6.39 31.21
C PHE A 602 -9.91 -5.98 32.04
N GLU A 603 -10.34 -6.82 32.98
CA GLU A 603 -11.47 -6.52 33.85
C GLU A 603 -11.16 -5.35 34.81
N ASN A 604 -9.93 -5.26 35.31
CA ASN A 604 -9.48 -4.12 36.12
C ASN A 604 -9.45 -2.83 35.29
N TYR A 605 -8.99 -2.91 34.05
CA TYR A 605 -8.92 -1.77 33.13
C TYR A 605 -10.30 -1.24 32.71
N ASN A 606 -11.25 -2.13 32.38
CA ASN A 606 -12.61 -1.72 32.05
C ASN A 606 -13.34 -1.01 33.21
N ARG A 607 -12.96 -1.30 34.47
CA ARG A 607 -13.49 -0.61 35.65
C ARG A 607 -12.91 0.78 35.87
N SER A 608 -11.71 1.06 35.35
CA SER A 608 -11.05 2.36 35.54
C SER A 608 -11.36 3.37 34.46
N ILE A 609 -11.68 2.96 33.22
CA ILE A 609 -11.61 3.87 32.07
C ILE A 609 -12.79 3.72 31.10
N THR A 610 -13.96 4.20 31.52
CA THR A 610 -15.04 4.56 30.58
C THR A 610 -15.02 6.04 30.20
N GLU A 611 -14.33 6.91 30.94
CA GLU A 611 -14.28 8.37 30.70
C GLU A 611 -12.93 8.89 30.16
N GLU A 612 -11.80 8.20 30.38
CA GLU A 612 -10.45 8.71 30.06
C GLU A 612 -9.97 8.51 28.60
N LEU A 613 -10.60 7.63 27.82
CA LEU A 613 -10.17 7.28 26.44
C LEU A 613 -11.07 7.85 25.35
N THR A 614 -12.05 8.65 25.73
CA THR A 614 -12.97 9.31 24.82
C THR A 614 -12.64 10.79 24.76
N ILE A 615 -12.37 11.30 23.57
CA ILE A 615 -12.28 12.74 23.31
C ILE A 615 -13.58 13.17 22.62
N ARG A 616 -13.83 14.48 22.54
CA ARG A 616 -14.98 15.02 21.80
C ARG A 616 -14.50 15.53 20.45
N ASP A 617 -15.21 15.18 19.37
CA ASP A 617 -15.02 15.82 18.07
C ASP A 617 -15.62 17.24 18.05
N GLU A 618 -15.48 17.95 16.93
CA GLU A 618 -16.00 19.32 16.77
C GLU A 618 -17.52 19.44 16.92
N ASP A 619 -18.23 18.34 16.64
CA ASP A 619 -19.68 18.23 16.80
C ASP A 619 -20.09 17.84 18.24
N GLY A 620 -19.13 17.59 19.14
CA GLY A 620 -19.33 17.19 20.53
C GLY A 620 -19.56 15.69 20.76
N ASN A 621 -19.42 14.84 19.73
CA ASN A 621 -19.59 13.38 19.82
C ASN A 621 -18.38 12.73 20.50
N GLU A 622 -18.64 11.69 21.29
CA GLU A 622 -17.57 10.91 21.93
C GLU A 622 -16.89 9.99 20.91
N ILE A 623 -15.57 10.13 20.78
CA ILE A 623 -14.73 9.38 19.85
C ILE A 623 -13.53 8.78 20.58
N SER A 624 -13.04 7.64 20.09
CA SER A 624 -11.88 6.94 20.67
C SER A 624 -10.59 7.76 20.48
N GLN A 625 -9.89 8.06 21.57
CA GLN A 625 -8.59 8.75 21.56
C GLN A 625 -7.56 8.01 20.69
N TYR A 626 -7.55 6.67 20.77
CA TYR A 626 -6.65 5.79 20.01
C TYR A 626 -7.25 5.29 18.68
N GLY A 627 -8.44 5.77 18.33
CA GLY A 627 -9.12 5.39 17.09
C GLY A 627 -9.63 3.95 17.06
N PHE A 628 -9.99 3.54 15.85
CA PHE A 628 -10.42 2.18 15.51
C PHE A 628 -9.36 1.50 14.64
N LEU A 629 -9.22 0.18 14.78
CA LEU A 629 -8.27 -0.63 14.03
C LEU A 629 -9.00 -1.49 12.99
N ILE A 630 -8.54 -1.45 11.74
CA ILE A 630 -8.88 -2.40 10.69
C ILE A 630 -7.66 -3.31 10.48
N PRO A 631 -7.66 -4.55 10.99
CA PRO A 631 -6.61 -5.50 10.64
C PRO A 631 -6.75 -5.90 9.17
N VAL A 632 -5.64 -5.95 8.44
CA VAL A 632 -5.60 -6.35 7.04
C VAL A 632 -4.57 -7.45 6.82
N ASN A 633 -4.67 -8.20 5.72
CA ASN A 633 -3.75 -9.30 5.39
C ASN A 633 -3.33 -9.30 3.91
N CYS A 634 -3.05 -8.14 3.34
CA CYS A 634 -2.74 -7.96 1.93
C CYS A 634 -1.28 -7.54 1.67
N GLY A 635 -0.45 -7.42 2.71
CA GLY A 635 0.90 -6.88 2.65
C GLY A 635 0.92 -5.35 2.56
N HIS A 636 2.10 -4.75 2.37
CA HIS A 636 2.25 -3.27 2.45
C HIS A 636 1.53 -2.51 1.33
N ASN A 637 1.56 -3.03 0.10
CA ASN A 637 0.97 -2.41 -1.10
C ASN A 637 -0.24 -3.19 -1.61
N GLY A 638 -0.76 -4.13 -0.82
CA GLY A 638 -1.91 -4.95 -1.18
C GLY A 638 -3.21 -4.16 -1.27
N LYS A 639 -4.17 -4.73 -2.01
CA LYS A 639 -5.54 -4.21 -2.08
C LYS A 639 -6.36 -4.80 -0.94
N PHE A 640 -7.19 -3.97 -0.32
CA PHE A 640 -8.12 -4.44 0.69
C PHE A 640 -9.14 -5.40 0.06
N ASN A 641 -9.51 -6.45 0.79
CA ASN A 641 -10.62 -7.32 0.41
C ASN A 641 -11.97 -6.62 0.66
N GLU A 642 -13.07 -7.24 0.24
CA GLU A 642 -14.40 -6.62 0.34
C GLU A 642 -14.89 -6.48 1.78
N GLU A 643 -14.50 -7.36 2.71
CA GLU A 643 -14.84 -7.20 4.14
C GLU A 643 -14.09 -6.04 4.78
N GLU A 644 -12.79 -5.90 4.50
CA GLU A 644 -11.93 -4.80 4.95
C GLU A 644 -12.44 -3.44 4.42
N LYS A 645 -12.84 -3.38 3.14
CA LYS A 645 -13.50 -2.19 2.57
C LYS A 645 -14.84 -1.90 3.22
N SER A 646 -15.64 -2.95 3.50
CA SER A 646 -16.94 -2.79 4.15
C SER A 646 -16.80 -2.25 5.58
N LEU A 647 -15.76 -2.64 6.31
CA LEU A 647 -15.42 -2.06 7.61
C LEU A 647 -15.04 -0.58 7.48
N LEU A 648 -14.25 -0.19 6.47
CA LEU A 648 -13.93 1.21 6.24
C LEU A 648 -15.19 2.03 5.90
N VAL A 649 -16.09 1.49 5.07
CA VAL A 649 -17.40 2.11 4.77
C VAL A 649 -18.23 2.29 6.05
N TYR A 650 -18.25 1.29 6.93
CA TYR A 650 -18.91 1.40 8.24
C TYR A 650 -18.35 2.59 9.04
N HIS A 651 -17.02 2.73 9.12
CA HIS A 651 -16.40 3.84 9.83
C HIS A 651 -16.66 5.20 9.17
N LEU A 652 -16.68 5.28 7.83
CA LEU A 652 -17.03 6.50 7.10
C LEU A 652 -18.48 6.94 7.37
N LYS A 653 -19.42 5.99 7.57
CA LYS A 653 -20.79 6.28 8.00
C LYS A 653 -20.85 6.78 9.44
N GLN A 654 -20.10 6.17 10.35
CA GLN A 654 -20.03 6.63 11.75
C GLN A 654 -19.46 8.05 11.85
N ALA A 655 -18.49 8.39 10.99
CA ALA A 655 -17.94 9.74 10.87
C ALA A 655 -18.85 10.71 10.09
N LYS A 656 -20.03 10.28 9.64
CA LYS A 656 -21.00 11.06 8.85
C LYS A 656 -20.44 11.60 7.54
N LEU A 657 -19.40 10.99 6.95
CA LEU A 657 -19.00 11.29 5.57
C LEU A 657 -19.97 10.64 4.59
N LEU A 658 -20.50 9.47 4.93
CA LEU A 658 -21.50 8.76 4.16
C LEU A 658 -22.86 8.79 4.86
N ASN A 659 -23.93 8.78 4.07
CA ASN A 659 -25.31 8.69 4.58
C ASN A 659 -25.72 7.26 4.93
#